data_AF-A0A942LE52-F1
#
_entry.id   AF-A0A942LE52-F1
#
_cell.length_a   1.000
_cell.length_b   1.000
_cell.length_c   1.000
_cell.angle_alpha   90.00
_cell.angle_beta   90.00
_cell.angle_gamma   90.00
#
_symmetry.space_group_name_H-M   'P 1'
#
loop_
_entity.id
_entity.type
_entity.pdbx_description
1 polymer ?
#
loop_
_entity_poly.entity_id
_entity_poly.type
_entity_poly.pdbx_seq_one_letter_code
_entity_poly.pdbx_strand_id
1 'polypeptide(L)'
;KAHVILVDDEITTGKTALNLIEAIHKVHPRESYTVVSILDWRTDEHKKRFAAKEKELGIRICTVALLSGSIEVKGEPVEINDTSSQEASMTMEEGESKTFIHKLQKMSNLFQPLLLSSIDSENQINNQPYIKETGRFGIDSKDVEKLHEEVIDIANRLSCLRSGPNTLCLGTGEFMYIPLKISASMGEGVVYHSTTRSPIYPSNQQGYCIKNAYSFPCPYDFTVTNYLYNIPYGHYDDLFLFLEREVEEIKLEPLLRVLRVLGIPNIHVIYCMGNEDNMADPVLMGSYSTDDNIFLLKDVGNAIDERKTEDREEAIQGGEHYSETLPVEYKPSKGYMDLFHYSLNKFSQKLALAVAVVSERILKNRGKNLTLVSLARAGTPIGILIKRYLFFKYGLDLPHYSISIIRGKGFDENAVRFILKNHPCRDIQFVDGWTGKGAITKVLTKACKDFKTKYGISLEDDLAVLADPGHCVRTYGTREDFLIASSCLNSTVSGLLSRTIHRQDLIGDNDFHGAKYYKELEEEDVSNLFIDTVTDQFPMILDKVDSQTAEIEKNFSEPNWLGLKDMEKIQKEFCIEDMNLIKPGIGETTRVLLRRMPWKILVKDLENPNLEHILFLAKEKTVPVVVYPSMIYQCCGLIKPWEGE
;
A
#
# COMPACT_ATOMS: atom_id res chain seq x y z
N LYS A 1 -19.47 0.86 25.84
CA LYS A 1 -19.47 1.21 24.39
C LYS A 1 -19.80 2.69 24.27
N ALA A 2 -19.15 3.44 23.39
CA ALA A 2 -19.48 4.85 23.18
C ALA A 2 -20.93 5.01 22.70
N HIS A 3 -21.62 6.03 23.21
CA HIS A 3 -22.98 6.39 22.82
C HIS A 3 -22.98 6.93 21.39
N VAL A 4 -23.99 6.59 20.59
CA VAL A 4 -24.09 7.03 19.19
C VAL A 4 -25.14 8.12 19.08
N ILE A 5 -24.74 9.25 18.52
CA ILE A 5 -25.58 10.41 18.24
C ILE A 5 -25.57 10.62 16.73
N LEU A 6 -26.73 10.52 16.11
CA LEU A 6 -26.96 10.92 14.72
C LEU A 6 -27.45 12.36 14.73
N VAL A 7 -26.84 13.21 13.92
CA VAL A 7 -27.17 14.63 13.83
C VAL A 7 -27.62 14.93 12.41
N ASP A 8 -28.77 15.58 12.28
CA ASP A 8 -29.35 16.01 11.00
C ASP A 8 -29.85 17.45 11.13
N ASP A 9 -29.99 18.20 10.04
CA ASP A 9 -30.63 19.52 10.13
C ASP A 9 -32.15 19.39 10.25
N GLU A 10 -32.74 18.45 9.51
CA GLU A 10 -34.18 18.20 9.46
C GLU A 10 -34.54 16.71 9.42
N ILE A 11 -35.62 16.33 10.11
CA ILE A 11 -36.21 14.99 10.03
C ILE A 11 -37.61 15.07 9.42
N THR A 12 -37.76 14.59 8.18
CA THR A 12 -39.07 14.48 7.50
C THR A 12 -39.72 13.12 7.74
N THR A 13 -39.13 12.07 7.17
CA THR A 13 -39.58 10.67 7.31
C THR A 13 -38.77 9.90 8.36
N GLY A 14 -37.55 10.37 8.64
CA GLY A 14 -36.56 9.69 9.48
C GLY A 14 -36.06 8.34 8.94
N LYS A 15 -36.34 8.01 7.66
CA LYS A 15 -35.91 6.77 7.02
C LYS A 15 -34.38 6.62 7.03
N THR A 16 -33.64 7.71 6.73
CA THR A 16 -32.18 7.73 6.74
C THR A 16 -31.62 7.38 8.11
N ALA A 17 -32.11 8.02 9.17
CA ALA A 17 -31.70 7.74 10.54
C ALA A 17 -31.96 6.27 10.95
N LEU A 18 -33.13 5.72 10.62
CA LEU A 18 -33.44 4.31 10.92
C LEU A 18 -32.52 3.34 10.18
N ASN A 19 -32.27 3.58 8.89
CA ASN A 19 -31.36 2.75 8.09
C ASN A 19 -29.93 2.78 8.66
N LEU A 20 -29.45 3.97 9.07
CA LEU A 20 -28.14 4.12 9.70
C LEU A 20 -28.07 3.39 11.05
N ILE A 21 -29.09 3.52 11.89
CA ILE A 21 -29.19 2.79 13.16
C ILE A 21 -29.09 1.29 12.93
N GLU A 22 -29.86 0.75 11.97
CA GLU A 22 -29.87 -0.67 11.65
C GLU A 22 -28.49 -1.16 11.16
N ALA A 23 -27.87 -0.42 10.23
CA ALA A 23 -26.56 -0.73 9.69
C ALA A 23 -25.47 -0.72 10.79
N ILE A 24 -25.45 0.32 11.63
CA ILE A 24 -24.52 0.42 12.76
C ILE A 24 -24.79 -0.70 13.76
N HIS A 25 -26.05 -0.97 14.10
CA HIS A 25 -26.40 -1.97 15.09
C HIS A 25 -26.00 -3.39 14.67
N LYS A 26 -26.10 -3.70 13.37
CA LYS A 26 -25.70 -5.00 12.80
C LYS A 26 -24.22 -5.33 13.05
N VAL A 27 -23.35 -4.32 12.97
CA VAL A 27 -21.89 -4.49 13.12
C VAL A 27 -21.45 -4.18 14.55
N HIS A 28 -22.09 -3.21 15.19
CA HIS A 28 -21.72 -2.65 16.47
C HIS A 28 -22.96 -2.41 17.35
N PRO A 29 -23.57 -3.47 17.93
CA PRO A 29 -24.79 -3.33 18.72
C PRO A 29 -24.66 -2.30 19.84
N ARG A 30 -25.70 -1.47 19.99
CA ARG A 30 -25.86 -0.46 21.05
C ARG A 30 -27.21 -0.64 21.71
N GLU A 31 -27.29 -0.37 23.01
CA GLU A 31 -28.55 -0.40 23.77
C GLU A 31 -29.43 0.80 23.45
N SER A 32 -28.83 1.92 23.03
CA SER A 32 -29.57 3.11 22.64
C SER A 32 -28.85 3.94 21.59
N TYR A 33 -29.65 4.74 20.88
CA TYR A 33 -29.23 5.74 19.89
C TYR A 33 -29.96 7.05 20.17
N THR A 34 -29.30 8.17 19.90
CA THR A 34 -29.95 9.49 19.87
C THR A 34 -29.95 10.03 18.46
N VAL A 35 -31.09 10.53 18.00
CA VAL A 35 -31.22 11.31 16.77
C VAL A 35 -31.49 12.75 17.18
N VAL A 36 -30.63 13.67 16.77
CA VAL A 36 -30.71 15.10 17.07
C VAL A 36 -30.99 15.84 15.78
N SER A 37 -31.97 16.75 15.78
CA SER A 37 -32.20 17.65 14.66
C SER A 37 -32.57 19.07 15.07
N ILE A 38 -32.46 20.00 14.12
CA ILE A 38 -33.02 21.34 14.31
C ILE A 38 -34.54 21.26 14.13
N LEU A 39 -35.00 20.59 13.07
CA LEU A 39 -36.40 20.47 12.70
C LEU A 39 -36.88 19.01 12.72
N ASP A 40 -38.08 18.74 13.23
CA ASP A 40 -38.74 17.43 13.16
C ASP A 40 -40.18 17.56 12.65
N TRP A 41 -40.39 17.16 11.40
CA TRP A 41 -41.68 17.19 10.70
C TRP A 41 -42.30 15.80 10.54
N ARG A 42 -41.83 14.82 11.32
CA ARG A 42 -42.38 13.46 11.26
C ARG A 42 -43.86 13.44 11.63
N THR A 43 -44.64 12.83 10.74
CA THR A 43 -46.02 12.45 11.01
C THR A 43 -46.10 11.40 12.13
N ASP A 44 -47.29 11.18 12.69
CA ASP A 44 -47.51 10.12 13.68
C ASP A 44 -47.17 8.73 13.13
N GLU A 45 -47.36 8.50 11.83
CA GLU A 45 -46.96 7.28 11.16
C GLU A 45 -45.43 7.10 11.20
N HIS A 46 -44.67 8.14 10.87
CA HIS A 46 -43.21 8.11 10.93
C HIS A 46 -42.71 7.88 12.37
N LYS A 47 -43.33 8.50 13.37
CA LYS A 47 -43.00 8.25 14.79
C LYS A 47 -43.31 6.81 15.21
N LYS A 48 -44.42 6.22 14.75
CA LYS A 48 -44.74 4.79 14.98
C LYS A 48 -43.69 3.86 14.35
N ARG A 49 -43.12 4.22 13.19
CA ARG A 49 -42.03 3.45 12.57
C ARG A 49 -40.77 3.42 13.45
N PHE A 50 -40.43 4.52 14.12
CA PHE A 50 -39.33 4.53 15.10
C PHE A 50 -39.60 3.56 16.26
N ALA A 51 -40.80 3.64 16.86
CA ALA A 51 -41.19 2.74 17.95
C ALA A 51 -41.24 1.25 17.52
N ALA A 52 -41.62 0.97 16.27
CA ALA A 52 -41.57 -0.38 15.71
C ALA A 52 -40.11 -0.87 15.58
N LYS A 53 -39.21 -0.02 15.07
CA LYS A 53 -37.78 -0.36 14.94
C LYS A 53 -37.08 -0.53 16.29
N GLU A 54 -37.47 0.24 17.32
CA GLU A 54 -37.02 0.02 18.71
C GLU A 54 -37.35 -1.40 19.19
N LYS A 55 -38.60 -1.85 18.98
CA LYS A 55 -39.04 -3.20 19.36
C LYS A 55 -38.34 -4.29 18.56
N GLU A 56 -38.19 -4.08 17.25
CA GLU A 56 -37.53 -5.02 16.34
C GLU A 56 -36.07 -5.28 16.74
N LEU A 57 -35.33 -4.22 17.07
CA LEU A 57 -33.90 -4.33 17.40
C LEU A 57 -33.64 -4.50 18.91
N GLY A 58 -34.65 -4.38 19.77
CA GLY A 58 -34.47 -4.45 21.22
C GLY A 58 -33.64 -3.29 21.78
N ILE A 59 -33.83 -2.07 21.23
CA ILE A 59 -33.06 -0.86 21.55
C ILE A 59 -33.97 0.30 21.94
N ARG A 60 -33.36 1.38 22.44
CA ARG A 60 -34.03 2.68 22.62
C ARG A 60 -33.53 3.72 21.61
N ILE A 61 -34.44 4.43 20.95
CA ILE A 61 -34.15 5.55 20.04
C ILE A 61 -34.73 6.82 20.64
N CYS A 62 -33.85 7.70 21.13
CA CYS A 62 -34.23 9.02 21.62
C CYS A 62 -34.21 10.02 20.46
N THR A 63 -35.29 10.76 20.22
CA THR A 63 -35.24 11.90 19.29
C THR A 63 -35.28 13.22 20.05
N VAL A 64 -34.38 14.12 19.71
CA VAL A 64 -34.30 15.49 20.26
C VAL A 64 -34.36 16.46 19.08
N ALA A 65 -35.33 17.37 19.10
CA ALA A 65 -35.48 18.39 18.06
C ALA A 65 -35.63 19.77 18.71
N LEU A 66 -35.05 20.81 18.08
CA LEU A 66 -35.24 22.18 18.55
C LEU A 66 -36.67 22.67 18.26
N LEU A 67 -37.19 22.35 17.07
CA LEU A 67 -38.57 22.64 16.65
C LEU A 67 -39.21 21.37 16.09
N SER A 68 -40.50 21.15 16.37
CA SER A 68 -41.26 20.06 15.78
C SER A 68 -42.67 20.49 15.39
N GLY A 69 -43.23 19.84 14.37
CA GLY A 69 -44.57 20.14 13.90
C GLY A 69 -45.03 19.22 12.77
N SER A 70 -46.00 19.69 11.98
CA SER A 70 -46.55 19.01 10.82
C SER A 70 -46.57 19.94 9.63
N ILE A 71 -46.26 19.42 8.44
CA ILE A 71 -46.32 20.15 7.18
C ILE A 71 -47.48 19.59 6.34
N GLU A 72 -48.35 20.47 5.84
CA GLU A 72 -49.36 20.14 4.84
C GLU A 72 -48.98 20.84 3.53
N VAL A 73 -48.81 20.07 2.47
CA VAL A 73 -48.45 20.58 1.13
C VAL A 73 -49.69 20.51 0.24
N LYS A 74 -50.00 21.59 -0.48
CA LYS A 74 -51.10 21.67 -1.45
C LYS A 74 -50.57 21.99 -2.83
N GLY A 75 -51.07 21.28 -3.84
CA GLY A 75 -50.64 21.39 -5.23
C GLY A 75 -49.83 20.18 -5.68
N GLU A 76 -49.50 20.15 -6.96
CA GLU A 76 -48.65 19.12 -7.57
C GLU A 76 -47.23 19.65 -7.77
N PRO A 77 -46.18 18.81 -7.69
CA PRO A 77 -44.84 19.19 -8.08
C PRO A 77 -44.82 19.66 -9.53
N VAL A 78 -44.12 20.75 -9.81
CA VAL A 78 -43.84 21.15 -11.20
C VAL A 78 -42.84 20.13 -11.75
N GLU A 79 -43.21 19.40 -12.80
CA GLU A 79 -42.26 18.53 -13.51
C GLU A 79 -41.15 19.40 -14.10
N ILE A 80 -39.94 19.27 -13.54
CA ILE A 80 -38.75 19.89 -14.09
C ILE A 80 -38.27 18.98 -15.21
N ASN A 81 -38.56 19.35 -16.46
CA ASN A 81 -37.84 18.77 -17.60
C ASN A 81 -36.41 19.34 -17.57
N ASP A 82 -35.46 18.56 -17.04
CA ASP A 82 -34.02 18.88 -16.92
C ASP A 82 -33.40 19.39 -18.23
N THR A 83 -33.97 19.01 -19.38
CA THR A 83 -33.57 19.45 -20.71
C THR A 83 -33.70 20.96 -20.91
N SER A 84 -34.70 21.61 -20.32
CA SER A 84 -34.97 23.04 -20.54
C SER A 84 -33.93 23.98 -19.91
N SER A 85 -33.37 23.62 -18.74
CA SER A 85 -32.30 24.37 -18.06
C SER A 85 -30.92 24.11 -18.66
N GLN A 86 -30.66 22.90 -19.16
CA GLN A 86 -29.46 22.60 -19.93
C GLN A 86 -29.44 23.35 -21.27
N GLU A 87 -30.55 23.36 -22.01
CA GLU A 87 -30.67 24.07 -23.29
C GLU A 87 -30.53 25.59 -23.13
N ALA A 88 -31.14 26.19 -22.11
CA ALA A 88 -31.01 27.62 -21.84
C ALA A 88 -29.55 28.03 -21.54
N SER A 89 -28.80 27.20 -20.80
CA SER A 89 -27.39 27.45 -20.49
C SER A 89 -26.48 27.26 -21.72
N MET A 90 -26.81 26.32 -22.62
CA MET A 90 -26.01 26.02 -23.82
C MET A 90 -26.14 27.05 -24.96
N THR A 91 -27.19 27.88 -24.93
CA THR A 91 -27.47 28.91 -25.96
C THR A 91 -26.88 30.30 -25.64
N MET A 92 -26.35 30.50 -24.43
CA MET A 92 -25.71 31.75 -24.03
C MET A 92 -24.29 31.85 -24.60
N GLU A 93 -23.90 33.03 -25.07
CA GLU A 93 -22.53 33.30 -25.52
C GLU A 93 -21.56 33.23 -24.31
N GLU A 94 -20.46 32.51 -24.49
CA GLU A 94 -19.41 32.41 -23.47
C GLU A 94 -18.65 33.74 -23.36
N GLY A 95 -18.36 34.17 -22.12
CA GLY A 95 -17.48 35.31 -21.88
C GLY A 95 -16.01 34.96 -22.14
N GLU A 96 -15.18 35.98 -22.37
CA GLU A 96 -13.72 35.86 -22.43
C GLU A 96 -13.12 35.63 -21.02
N SER A 97 -13.28 34.43 -20.48
CA SER A 97 -12.67 34.03 -19.19
C SER A 97 -11.33 33.33 -19.38
N LYS A 98 -10.35 33.64 -18.54
CA LYS A 98 -9.07 32.91 -18.45
C LYS A 98 -9.16 31.85 -17.37
N THR A 99 -8.70 30.64 -17.67
CA THR A 99 -8.65 29.53 -16.71
C THR A 99 -7.22 29.26 -16.27
N PHE A 100 -7.00 29.19 -14.95
CA PHE A 100 -5.72 28.90 -14.31
C PHE A 100 -5.86 27.65 -13.45
N ILE A 101 -4.95 26.69 -13.57
CA ILE A 101 -4.99 25.44 -12.79
C ILE A 101 -3.92 25.47 -11.71
N HIS A 102 -4.31 25.18 -10.48
CA HIS A 102 -3.44 25.16 -9.29
C HIS A 102 -3.59 23.82 -8.58
N LYS A 103 -2.46 23.17 -8.26
CA LYS A 103 -2.42 21.90 -7.52
C LYS A 103 -1.77 22.12 -6.17
N LEU A 104 -2.56 22.08 -5.09
CA LEU A 104 -2.06 22.42 -3.75
C LEU A 104 -1.01 21.43 -3.24
N GLN A 105 -1.08 20.15 -3.63
CA GLN A 105 -0.10 19.12 -3.21
C GLN A 105 1.35 19.43 -3.63
N LYS A 106 1.56 20.26 -4.66
CA LYS A 106 2.90 20.62 -5.15
C LYS A 106 3.51 21.82 -4.40
N MET A 107 2.70 22.53 -3.63
CA MET A 107 3.04 23.84 -3.09
C MET A 107 3.46 23.77 -1.61
N SER A 108 3.06 22.71 -0.92
CA SER A 108 3.47 22.35 0.44
C SER A 108 2.91 20.94 0.75
N ASN A 109 3.49 20.19 1.71
CA ASN A 109 2.98 18.89 2.20
C ASN A 109 1.64 19.05 2.96
N LEU A 110 0.69 19.77 2.36
CA LEU A 110 -0.63 20.06 2.88
C LEU A 110 -1.54 18.88 2.60
N PHE A 111 -2.45 18.61 3.53
CA PHE A 111 -3.40 17.51 3.49
C PHE A 111 -2.78 16.10 3.50
N GLN A 112 -3.27 15.24 4.38
CA GLN A 112 -2.86 13.85 4.44
C GLN A 112 -3.60 13.04 3.35
N PRO A 113 -2.88 12.42 2.38
CA PRO A 113 -3.51 11.58 1.38
C PRO A 113 -4.03 10.28 2.00
N LEU A 114 -5.25 9.91 1.64
CA LEU A 114 -5.85 8.60 1.91
C LEU A 114 -5.94 7.85 0.58
N LEU A 115 -5.14 6.79 0.40
CA LEU A 115 -5.13 5.93 -0.80
C LEU A 115 -6.37 5.04 -0.86
N LEU A 116 -7.54 5.66 -0.96
CA LEU A 116 -8.84 5.04 -1.13
C LEU A 116 -9.37 5.42 -2.50
N SER A 117 -9.86 4.43 -3.26
CA SER A 117 -10.45 4.65 -4.58
C SER A 117 -11.95 4.90 -4.50
N SER A 118 -12.51 5.50 -5.55
CA SER A 118 -13.97 5.57 -5.75
C SER A 118 -14.39 4.94 -7.05
N ILE A 119 -15.63 4.47 -7.11
CA ILE A 119 -16.23 3.90 -8.31
C ILE A 119 -17.42 4.80 -8.66
N ASP A 120 -17.47 5.29 -9.90
CA ASP A 120 -18.62 6.06 -10.39
C ASP A 120 -19.78 5.15 -10.84
N SER A 121 -20.91 5.75 -11.21
CA SER A 121 -22.11 5.00 -11.64
C SER A 121 -21.92 4.18 -12.92
N GLU A 122 -20.83 4.41 -13.68
CA GLU A 122 -20.46 3.63 -14.87
C GLU A 122 -19.41 2.55 -14.56
N ASN A 123 -19.10 2.33 -13.27
CA ASN A 123 -18.06 1.41 -12.78
C ASN A 123 -16.62 1.82 -13.14
N GLN A 124 -16.36 3.09 -13.49
CA GLN A 124 -14.99 3.58 -13.65
C GLN A 124 -14.37 3.82 -12.28
N ILE A 125 -13.14 3.35 -12.09
CA ILE A 125 -12.42 3.49 -10.84
C ILE A 125 -11.55 4.75 -10.91
N ASN A 126 -11.76 5.67 -9.97
CA ASN A 126 -10.83 6.77 -9.71
C ASN A 126 -9.90 6.37 -8.54
N ASN A 127 -8.62 6.17 -8.86
CA ASN A 127 -7.57 5.77 -7.92
C ASN A 127 -6.85 6.96 -7.26
N GLN A 128 -7.29 8.20 -7.51
CA GLN A 128 -6.68 9.36 -6.86
C GLN A 128 -7.05 9.40 -5.38
N PRO A 129 -6.08 9.72 -4.50
CA PRO A 129 -6.31 9.74 -3.07
C PRO A 129 -7.36 10.77 -2.68
N TYR A 130 -8.06 10.47 -1.59
CA TYR A 130 -8.87 11.42 -0.87
C TYR A 130 -8.02 12.22 0.12
N ILE A 131 -8.60 13.31 0.64
CA ILE A 131 -7.99 14.11 1.69
C ILE A 131 -8.59 13.70 3.04
N LYS A 132 -7.74 13.34 4.01
CA LYS A 132 -8.18 12.92 5.34
C LYS A 132 -8.97 14.02 6.05
N GLU A 133 -8.49 15.26 5.93
CA GLU A 133 -8.99 16.43 6.64
C GLU A 133 -10.42 16.84 6.24
N THR A 134 -10.98 16.22 5.20
CA THR A 134 -12.40 16.40 4.84
C THR A 134 -13.35 15.86 5.90
N GLY A 135 -12.89 14.97 6.79
CA GLY A 135 -13.74 14.29 7.76
C GLY A 135 -14.57 13.15 7.19
N ARG A 136 -14.54 12.91 5.86
CA ARG A 136 -15.33 11.86 5.20
C ARG A 136 -15.05 10.47 5.78
N PHE A 137 -13.81 10.22 6.19
CA PHE A 137 -13.37 8.94 6.75
C PHE A 137 -13.09 9.02 8.26
N GLY A 138 -13.59 10.07 8.92
CA GLY A 138 -13.33 10.36 10.32
C GLY A 138 -12.07 11.19 10.54
N ILE A 139 -12.15 12.12 11.49
CA ILE A 139 -11.07 12.99 11.96
C ILE A 139 -11.14 13.10 13.48
N ASP A 140 -10.01 13.37 14.12
CA ASP A 140 -9.94 13.71 15.54
C ASP A 140 -9.66 15.21 15.77
N SER A 141 -9.63 15.64 17.04
CA SER A 141 -9.43 17.06 17.37
C SER A 141 -8.06 17.59 16.96
N LYS A 142 -7.02 16.73 16.93
CA LYS A 142 -5.67 17.13 16.51
C LYS A 142 -5.62 17.34 15.00
N ASP A 143 -6.35 16.52 14.24
CA ASP A 143 -6.50 16.71 12.79
C ASP A 143 -7.11 18.09 12.48
N VAL A 144 -8.07 18.56 13.28
CA VAL A 144 -8.71 19.87 13.11
C VAL A 144 -7.75 21.03 13.40
N GLU A 145 -6.91 20.91 14.42
CA GLU A 145 -5.88 21.91 14.75
C GLU A 145 -4.87 22.05 13.61
N LYS A 146 -4.33 20.93 13.13
CA LYS A 146 -3.41 20.90 11.98
C LYS A 146 -4.05 21.49 10.72
N LEU A 147 -5.29 21.11 10.42
CA LEU A 147 -6.03 21.66 9.28
C LEU A 147 -6.18 23.18 9.36
N HIS A 148 -6.33 23.75 10.56
CA HIS A 148 -6.47 25.20 10.70
C HIS A 148 -5.21 25.95 10.23
N GLU A 149 -4.03 25.47 10.59
CA GLU A 149 -2.75 26.04 10.13
C GLU A 149 -2.59 25.93 8.62
N GLU A 150 -2.90 24.76 8.05
CA GLU A 150 -2.85 24.50 6.61
C GLU A 150 -3.80 25.41 5.83
N VAL A 151 -5.03 25.59 6.33
CA VAL A 151 -6.05 26.48 5.74
C VAL A 151 -5.54 27.92 5.67
N ILE A 152 -4.87 28.42 6.71
CA ILE A 152 -4.35 29.79 6.74
C ILE A 152 -3.22 29.97 5.70
N ASP A 153 -2.29 29.01 5.61
CA ASP A 153 -1.22 29.05 4.59
C ASP A 153 -1.80 29.06 3.17
N ILE A 154 -2.76 28.17 2.88
CA ILE A 154 -3.43 28.12 1.58
C ILE A 154 -4.16 29.43 1.29
N ALA A 155 -4.94 29.93 2.24
CA ALA A 155 -5.72 31.15 2.07
C ALA A 155 -4.84 32.35 1.76
N ASN A 156 -3.71 32.51 2.46
CA ASN A 156 -2.75 33.58 2.18
C ASN A 156 -2.21 33.50 0.75
N ARG A 157 -1.87 32.30 0.28
CA ARG A 157 -1.35 32.09 -1.09
C ARG A 157 -2.41 32.38 -2.15
N LEU A 158 -3.61 31.83 -1.99
CA LEU A 158 -4.71 32.06 -2.94
C LEU A 158 -5.14 33.52 -2.96
N SER A 159 -5.07 34.21 -1.83
CA SER A 159 -5.35 35.66 -1.76
C SER A 159 -4.40 36.48 -2.63
N CYS A 160 -3.13 36.07 -2.77
CA CYS A 160 -2.17 36.72 -3.66
C CYS A 160 -2.48 36.55 -5.15
N LEU A 161 -3.37 35.62 -5.52
CA LEU A 161 -3.79 35.40 -6.90
C LEU A 161 -5.00 36.25 -7.31
N ARG A 162 -5.66 36.91 -6.35
CA ARG A 162 -6.82 37.77 -6.60
C ARG A 162 -6.40 38.98 -7.43
N SER A 163 -7.14 39.26 -8.49
CA SER A 163 -6.96 40.42 -9.35
C SER A 163 -7.85 41.61 -8.94
N GLY A 164 -8.92 41.35 -8.19
CA GLY A 164 -9.86 42.38 -7.74
C GLY A 164 -10.48 42.14 -6.35
N PRO A 165 -11.29 43.09 -5.88
CA PRO A 165 -11.91 43.03 -4.57
C PRO A 165 -13.02 41.98 -4.45
N ASN A 166 -13.73 41.64 -5.54
CA ASN A 166 -14.89 40.74 -5.47
C ASN A 166 -14.51 39.33 -5.95
N THR A 167 -14.44 38.39 -5.01
CA THR A 167 -14.02 37.01 -5.29
C THR A 167 -15.13 36.03 -4.91
N LEU A 168 -15.41 35.07 -5.80
CA LEU A 168 -16.28 33.94 -5.52
C LEU A 168 -15.45 32.68 -5.29
N CYS A 169 -15.57 32.06 -4.13
CA CYS A 169 -15.03 30.74 -3.87
C CYS A 169 -16.15 29.70 -3.97
N LEU A 170 -15.94 28.66 -4.79
CA LEU A 170 -16.94 27.67 -5.12
C LEU A 170 -16.47 26.26 -4.74
N GLY A 171 -17.12 25.63 -3.75
CA GLY A 171 -16.97 24.20 -3.45
C GLY A 171 -17.82 23.32 -4.37
N THR A 172 -17.41 22.07 -4.60
CA THR A 172 -18.15 21.13 -5.47
C THR A 172 -18.87 20.04 -4.69
N GLY A 173 -20.20 19.96 -4.81
CA GLY A 173 -21.02 18.92 -4.20
C GLY A 173 -20.79 18.83 -2.69
N GLU A 174 -20.36 17.67 -2.20
CA GLU A 174 -20.09 17.44 -0.78
C GLU A 174 -18.73 18.02 -0.31
N PHE A 175 -17.86 18.46 -1.23
CA PHE A 175 -16.57 19.07 -0.90
C PHE A 175 -16.72 20.55 -0.59
N MET A 176 -17.29 20.83 0.58
CA MET A 176 -17.62 22.21 1.01
C MET A 176 -16.81 22.70 2.20
N TYR A 177 -16.50 21.81 3.14
CA TYR A 177 -15.93 22.19 4.43
C TYR A 177 -14.58 22.90 4.34
N ILE A 178 -13.63 22.30 3.61
CA ILE A 178 -12.28 22.86 3.42
C ILE A 178 -12.34 24.13 2.56
N PRO A 179 -13.02 24.15 1.40
CA PRO A 179 -13.18 25.37 0.61
C PRO A 179 -13.79 26.54 1.39
N LEU A 180 -14.82 26.28 2.20
CA LEU A 180 -15.43 27.31 3.06
C LEU A 180 -14.42 27.88 4.06
N LYS A 181 -13.66 27.01 4.73
CA LYS A 181 -12.62 27.43 5.68
C LYS A 181 -11.53 28.28 5.04
N ILE A 182 -11.04 27.87 3.87
CA ILE A 182 -10.06 28.63 3.09
C ILE A 182 -10.63 30.00 2.73
N SER A 183 -11.85 30.02 2.19
CA SER A 183 -12.53 31.27 1.77
C SER A 183 -12.69 32.26 2.92
N ALA A 184 -13.07 31.77 4.11
CA ALA A 184 -13.21 32.60 5.30
C ALA A 184 -11.88 33.22 5.77
N SER A 185 -10.74 32.67 5.35
CA SER A 185 -9.40 33.18 5.67
C SER A 185 -8.75 33.96 4.52
N MET A 186 -9.41 34.16 3.38
CA MET A 186 -8.88 34.87 2.21
C MET A 186 -9.07 36.40 2.25
N GLY A 187 -9.55 36.93 3.37
CA GLY A 187 -9.74 38.37 3.60
C GLY A 187 -11.10 38.91 3.11
N GLU A 188 -11.21 40.24 3.03
CA GLU A 188 -12.46 40.92 2.67
C GLU A 188 -12.82 40.74 1.19
N GLY A 189 -14.12 40.87 0.88
CA GLY A 189 -14.66 40.79 -0.48
C GLY A 189 -14.77 39.37 -1.06
N VAL A 190 -14.55 38.34 -0.23
CA VAL A 190 -14.70 36.93 -0.59
C VAL A 190 -16.09 36.42 -0.21
N VAL A 191 -16.80 35.84 -1.18
CA VAL A 191 -18.08 35.17 -0.97
C VAL A 191 -17.89 33.68 -1.23
N TYR A 192 -18.46 32.83 -0.37
CA TYR A 192 -18.45 31.39 -0.56
C TYR A 192 -19.79 30.88 -1.10
N HIS A 193 -19.75 29.94 -2.03
CA HIS A 193 -20.89 29.21 -2.54
C HIS A 193 -20.52 27.75 -2.84
N SER A 194 -21.49 26.90 -3.17
CA SER A 194 -21.23 25.52 -3.59
C SER A 194 -22.21 25.03 -4.64
N THR A 195 -21.77 24.04 -5.42
CA THR A 195 -22.66 23.28 -6.31
C THR A 195 -23.46 22.25 -5.51
N THR A 196 -24.64 21.86 -6.00
CA THR A 196 -25.49 20.87 -5.33
C THR A 196 -26.13 19.90 -6.31
N ARG A 197 -26.57 18.73 -5.84
CA ARG A 197 -27.37 17.78 -6.62
C ARG A 197 -28.87 18.09 -6.60
N SER A 198 -29.30 19.02 -5.75
CA SER A 198 -30.72 19.32 -5.57
C SER A 198 -31.26 20.15 -6.74
N PRO A 199 -32.30 19.69 -7.46
CA PRO A 199 -32.93 20.42 -8.56
C PRO A 199 -33.97 21.42 -8.04
N ILE A 200 -33.51 22.55 -7.50
CA ILE A 200 -34.38 23.60 -6.98
C ILE A 200 -34.96 24.39 -8.16
N TYR A 201 -36.28 24.53 -8.18
CA TYR A 201 -36.99 25.25 -9.24
C TYR A 201 -36.67 26.76 -9.21
N PRO A 202 -36.11 27.37 -10.27
CA PRO A 202 -35.90 28.81 -10.32
C PRO A 202 -37.19 29.58 -10.62
N SER A 203 -37.44 30.68 -9.92
CA SER A 203 -38.61 31.54 -10.16
C SER A 203 -38.34 33.03 -9.93
N ASN A 204 -38.72 33.84 -10.92
CA ASN A 204 -38.69 35.30 -10.85
C ASN A 204 -39.82 35.90 -10.00
N GLN A 205 -40.70 35.08 -9.41
CA GLN A 205 -41.77 35.55 -8.54
C GLN A 205 -41.20 36.34 -7.34
N GLN A 206 -41.79 37.50 -7.05
CA GLN A 206 -41.37 38.33 -5.92
C GLN A 206 -41.41 37.53 -4.60
N GLY A 207 -40.34 37.62 -3.81
CA GLY A 207 -40.19 36.89 -2.53
C GLY A 207 -39.64 35.47 -2.63
N TYR A 208 -39.52 34.89 -3.83
CA TYR A 208 -38.90 33.57 -4.00
C TYR A 208 -37.36 33.66 -4.03
N CYS A 209 -36.66 32.73 -3.37
CA CYS A 209 -35.21 32.85 -3.14
C CYS A 209 -34.34 32.50 -4.34
N ILE A 210 -34.69 31.49 -5.13
CA ILE A 210 -33.86 31.02 -6.26
C ILE A 210 -34.36 31.64 -7.56
N LYS A 211 -33.56 32.49 -8.18
CA LYS A 211 -33.93 33.28 -9.36
C LYS A 211 -33.42 32.68 -10.67
N ASN A 212 -32.23 32.13 -10.64
CA ASN A 212 -31.61 31.47 -11.79
C ASN A 212 -30.94 30.17 -11.34
N ALA A 213 -30.80 29.25 -12.29
CA ALA A 213 -30.23 27.93 -12.11
C ALA A 213 -29.43 27.55 -13.35
N TYR A 214 -28.27 26.96 -13.14
CA TYR A 214 -27.44 26.39 -14.20
C TYR A 214 -27.15 24.94 -13.85
N SER A 215 -27.35 24.05 -14.80
CA SER A 215 -27.17 22.60 -14.62
C SER A 215 -26.02 22.07 -15.47
N PHE A 216 -25.24 21.14 -14.93
CA PHE A 216 -24.11 20.50 -15.61
C PHE A 216 -23.86 19.10 -15.02
N PRO A 217 -23.27 18.17 -15.78
CA PRO A 217 -22.87 16.87 -15.23
C PRO A 217 -21.78 17.03 -14.16
N CYS A 218 -21.83 16.21 -13.11
CA CYS A 218 -20.82 16.19 -12.06
C CYS A 218 -19.47 15.71 -12.64
N PRO A 219 -18.36 16.45 -12.42
CA PRO A 219 -17.05 16.05 -12.94
C PRO A 219 -16.54 14.68 -12.42
N TYR A 220 -17.06 14.22 -11.28
CA TYR A 220 -16.72 12.92 -10.69
C TYR A 220 -17.63 11.77 -11.13
N ASP A 221 -18.82 12.05 -11.66
CA ASP A 221 -19.80 11.06 -12.12
C ASP A 221 -20.76 11.72 -13.11
N PHE A 222 -20.58 11.43 -14.40
CA PHE A 222 -21.33 12.09 -15.47
C PHE A 222 -22.83 11.76 -15.49
N THR A 223 -23.24 10.70 -14.81
CA THR A 223 -24.66 10.34 -14.69
C THR A 223 -25.40 11.19 -13.64
N VAL A 224 -24.67 11.95 -12.83
CA VAL A 224 -25.21 12.80 -11.77
C VAL A 224 -25.23 14.25 -12.23
N THR A 225 -26.41 14.85 -12.29
CA THR A 225 -26.56 16.29 -12.57
C THR A 225 -26.30 17.12 -11.32
N ASN A 226 -25.45 18.14 -11.45
CA ASN A 226 -25.23 19.18 -10.46
C ASN A 226 -25.82 20.51 -10.93
N TYR A 227 -26.08 21.39 -9.96
CA TYR A 227 -26.70 22.69 -10.13
C TYR A 227 -25.92 23.80 -9.43
N LEU A 228 -26.03 25.00 -9.98
CA LEU A 228 -25.47 26.26 -9.46
C LEU A 228 -26.55 27.34 -9.51
N TYR A 229 -26.69 28.14 -8.46
CA TYR A 229 -27.82 29.04 -8.29
C TYR A 229 -27.38 30.46 -7.93
N ASN A 230 -28.18 31.44 -8.33
CA ASN A 230 -28.12 32.84 -7.90
C ASN A 230 -26.75 33.55 -8.06
N ILE A 231 -25.93 33.15 -9.03
CA ILE A 231 -24.71 33.90 -9.33
C ILE A 231 -25.04 35.06 -10.28
N PRO A 232 -24.77 36.32 -9.88
CA PRO A 232 -24.97 37.47 -10.76
C PRO A 232 -23.91 37.51 -11.87
N TYR A 233 -24.36 37.85 -13.08
CA TYR A 233 -23.48 38.03 -14.24
C TYR A 233 -22.52 39.21 -14.04
N GLY A 234 -21.24 39.01 -14.34
CA GLY A 234 -20.21 40.07 -14.37
C GLY A 234 -19.92 40.73 -13.01
N HIS A 235 -20.30 40.10 -11.90
CA HIS A 235 -20.13 40.69 -10.56
C HIS A 235 -18.76 40.42 -9.91
N TYR A 236 -18.17 39.27 -10.21
CA TYR A 236 -16.92 38.81 -9.60
C TYR A 236 -15.73 39.02 -10.54
N ASP A 237 -14.61 39.46 -9.97
CA ASP A 237 -13.34 39.64 -10.68
C ASP A 237 -12.62 38.29 -10.86
N ASP A 238 -12.69 37.45 -9.81
CA ASP A 238 -12.06 36.13 -9.76
C ASP A 238 -13.02 35.08 -9.18
N LEU A 239 -12.93 33.86 -9.69
CA LEU A 239 -13.58 32.67 -9.14
C LEU A 239 -12.54 31.61 -8.78
N PHE A 240 -12.60 31.07 -7.57
CA PHE A 240 -11.80 29.92 -7.12
C PHE A 240 -12.69 28.67 -7.04
N LEU A 241 -12.54 27.76 -8.00
CA LEU A 241 -13.28 26.50 -8.06
C LEU A 241 -12.48 25.41 -7.35
N PHE A 242 -12.97 24.93 -6.22
CA PHE A 242 -12.29 23.92 -5.42
C PHE A 242 -12.78 22.51 -5.74
N LEU A 243 -11.86 21.66 -6.16
CA LEU A 243 -12.07 20.23 -6.36
C LEU A 243 -11.18 19.44 -5.39
N GLU A 244 -11.77 18.48 -4.70
CA GLU A 244 -11.03 17.59 -3.80
C GLU A 244 -9.92 16.84 -4.54
N ARG A 245 -10.23 16.35 -5.75
CA ARG A 245 -9.34 15.51 -6.56
C ARG A 245 -9.26 16.03 -8.00
N GLU A 246 -8.15 15.77 -8.65
CA GLU A 246 -7.94 16.09 -10.06
C GLU A 246 -8.90 15.30 -10.95
N VAL A 247 -9.51 15.99 -11.90
CA VAL A 247 -10.43 15.40 -12.90
C VAL A 247 -9.88 15.67 -14.29
N GLU A 248 -10.19 14.79 -15.23
CA GLU A 248 -9.84 14.99 -16.63
C GLU A 248 -10.47 16.28 -17.17
N GLU A 249 -9.74 17.00 -18.02
CA GLU A 249 -10.18 18.28 -18.58
C GLU A 249 -11.53 18.17 -19.27
N ILE A 250 -11.73 17.11 -20.07
CA ILE A 250 -13.00 16.83 -20.74
C ILE A 250 -14.16 16.63 -19.76
N LYS A 251 -13.87 16.10 -18.56
CA LYS A 251 -14.87 15.89 -17.50
C LYS A 251 -15.21 17.18 -16.76
N LEU A 252 -14.28 18.15 -16.72
CA LEU A 252 -14.46 19.44 -16.07
C LEU A 252 -15.13 20.49 -16.96
N GLU A 253 -14.94 20.40 -18.27
CA GLU A 253 -15.35 21.41 -19.24
C GLU A 253 -16.83 21.83 -19.16
N PRO A 254 -17.82 20.92 -18.94
CA PRO A 254 -19.22 21.34 -18.81
C PRO A 254 -19.46 22.33 -17.66
N LEU A 255 -18.74 22.17 -16.55
CA LEU A 255 -18.78 23.11 -15.43
C LEU A 255 -18.07 24.42 -15.79
N LEU A 256 -16.87 24.36 -16.38
CA LEU A 256 -16.15 25.58 -16.79
C LEU A 256 -16.98 26.43 -17.74
N ARG A 257 -17.68 25.81 -18.70
CA ARG A 257 -18.58 26.50 -19.62
C ARG A 257 -19.67 27.29 -18.88
N VAL A 258 -20.33 26.68 -17.89
CA VAL A 258 -21.30 27.38 -17.03
C VAL A 258 -20.65 28.59 -16.35
N LEU A 259 -19.42 28.46 -15.87
CA LEU A 259 -18.70 29.55 -15.22
C LEU A 259 -18.30 30.68 -16.19
N ARG A 260 -17.95 30.37 -17.45
CA ARG A 260 -17.67 31.38 -18.49
C ARG A 260 -18.91 32.18 -18.86
N VAL A 261 -20.09 31.55 -18.88
CA VAL A 261 -21.38 32.22 -19.14
C VAL A 261 -21.71 33.27 -18.05
N LEU A 262 -21.18 33.12 -16.84
CA LEU A 262 -21.36 34.09 -15.75
C LEU A 262 -20.54 35.39 -15.95
N GLY A 263 -19.71 35.48 -17.00
CA GLY A 263 -18.94 36.67 -17.33
C GLY A 263 -17.82 36.99 -16.33
N ILE A 264 -17.28 35.98 -15.65
CA ILE A 264 -16.21 36.14 -14.66
C ILE A 264 -14.84 36.11 -15.40
N PRO A 265 -13.99 37.14 -15.29
CA PRO A 265 -12.75 37.23 -16.07
C PRO A 265 -11.71 36.15 -15.76
N ASN A 266 -11.53 35.79 -14.48
CA ASN A 266 -10.49 34.83 -14.07
C ASN A 266 -11.11 33.65 -13.30
N ILE A 267 -10.84 32.43 -13.75
CA ILE A 267 -11.29 31.18 -13.14
C ILE A 267 -10.05 30.40 -12.68
N HIS A 268 -9.87 30.28 -11.37
CA HIS A 268 -8.81 29.53 -10.72
C HIS A 268 -9.36 28.16 -10.30
N VAL A 269 -8.96 27.10 -11.01
CA VAL A 269 -9.27 25.71 -10.63
C VAL A 269 -8.25 25.25 -9.61
N ILE A 270 -8.71 24.93 -8.40
CA ILE A 270 -7.90 24.51 -7.27
C ILE A 270 -8.13 23.01 -7.03
N TYR A 271 -7.13 22.20 -7.36
CA TYR A 271 -7.08 20.79 -6.98
C TYR A 271 -6.38 20.65 -5.64
N CYS A 272 -7.10 20.16 -4.64
CA CYS A 272 -6.53 19.92 -3.31
C CYS A 272 -5.67 18.64 -3.28
N MET A 273 -6.04 17.65 -4.08
CA MET A 273 -5.30 16.42 -4.33
C MET A 273 -5.30 16.13 -5.84
N GLY A 274 -4.30 15.41 -6.33
CA GLY A 274 -4.17 15.04 -7.74
C GLY A 274 -3.12 13.98 -7.92
N ASN A 275 -2.75 13.69 -9.16
CA ASN A 275 -1.70 12.70 -9.40
C ASN A 275 -0.40 13.14 -8.70
N GLU A 276 0.10 12.32 -7.76
CA GLU A 276 1.50 12.40 -7.38
C GLU A 276 2.31 12.26 -8.68
N ASP A 277 3.18 13.25 -8.90
CA ASP A 277 4.04 13.33 -10.07
C ASP A 277 4.79 12.00 -10.26
N ASN A 278 4.54 11.35 -11.40
CA ASN A 278 5.38 10.35 -12.05
C ASN A 278 6.14 9.42 -11.09
N MET A 279 5.45 8.51 -10.39
CA MET A 279 6.14 7.30 -9.92
C MET A 279 6.76 6.64 -11.15
N ALA A 280 8.05 6.32 -11.07
CA ALA A 280 8.77 5.70 -12.18
C ALA A 280 8.01 4.45 -12.66
N ASP A 281 7.83 4.32 -13.97
CA ASP A 281 7.31 3.07 -14.52
C ASP A 281 8.33 1.95 -14.27
N PRO A 282 7.86 0.74 -13.93
CA PRO A 282 8.75 -0.39 -13.73
C PRO A 282 9.54 -0.68 -15.01
N VAL A 283 10.87 -0.69 -14.88
CA VAL A 283 11.76 -1.07 -15.97
C VAL A 283 11.82 -2.60 -16.04
N LEU A 284 11.80 -3.14 -17.27
CA LEU A 284 12.03 -4.57 -17.46
C LEU A 284 13.44 -4.91 -16.97
N MET A 285 13.53 -5.74 -15.93
CA MET A 285 14.78 -6.09 -15.29
C MET A 285 14.79 -7.57 -14.92
N GLY A 286 15.97 -8.20 -14.97
CA GLY A 286 16.14 -9.59 -14.59
C GLY A 286 15.74 -10.59 -15.67
N SER A 287 15.87 -11.88 -15.36
CA SER A 287 15.66 -12.98 -16.32
C SER A 287 14.33 -13.72 -16.18
N TYR A 288 13.48 -13.34 -15.23
CA TYR A 288 12.14 -13.92 -15.09
C TYR A 288 11.14 -13.27 -16.07
N SER A 289 10.13 -14.02 -16.48
CA SER A 289 9.02 -13.49 -17.28
C SER A 289 8.22 -12.43 -16.49
N THR A 290 7.71 -11.42 -17.18
CA THR A 290 6.78 -10.44 -16.60
C THR A 290 5.46 -11.07 -16.15
N ASP A 291 5.09 -12.22 -16.72
CA ASP A 291 3.94 -12.99 -16.26
C ASP A 291 4.19 -13.61 -14.88
N ASP A 292 5.44 -13.94 -14.56
CA ASP A 292 5.83 -14.51 -13.27
C ASP A 292 6.09 -13.43 -12.22
N ASN A 293 6.76 -12.34 -12.59
CA ASN A 293 7.19 -11.29 -11.64
C ASN A 293 7.52 -9.96 -12.34
N ILE A 294 7.10 -8.85 -11.73
CA ILE A 294 7.53 -7.50 -12.10
C ILE A 294 8.46 -6.94 -11.02
N PHE A 295 9.65 -6.48 -11.40
CA PHE A 295 10.55 -5.78 -10.47
C PHE A 295 10.18 -4.31 -10.35
N LEU A 296 9.98 -3.84 -9.12
CA LEU A 296 9.82 -2.42 -8.81
C LEU A 296 11.17 -1.92 -8.26
N LEU A 297 12.15 -1.81 -9.17
CA LEU A 297 13.51 -1.42 -8.88
C LEU A 297 14.01 -0.51 -10.00
N LYS A 298 14.87 0.46 -9.66
CA LYS A 298 15.55 1.32 -10.63
C LYS A 298 16.86 0.66 -11.08
N ASP A 299 17.15 0.65 -12.38
CA ASP A 299 18.47 0.21 -12.85
C ASP A 299 19.53 1.26 -12.56
N VAL A 300 20.54 0.87 -11.79
CA VAL A 300 21.68 1.71 -11.40
C VAL A 300 23.01 1.13 -11.87
N GLY A 301 23.00 0.07 -12.70
CA GLY A 301 24.20 -0.69 -13.07
C GLY A 301 25.31 0.15 -13.71
N ASN A 302 24.95 1.18 -14.48
CA ASN A 302 25.91 2.07 -15.14
C ASN A 302 26.39 3.24 -14.25
N ALA A 303 25.79 3.42 -13.07
CA ALA A 303 26.01 4.56 -12.19
C ALA A 303 26.69 4.18 -10.86
N ILE A 304 26.98 2.89 -10.63
CA ILE A 304 27.62 2.42 -9.40
C ILE A 304 28.78 1.49 -9.70
N ASP A 305 29.93 1.80 -9.11
CA ASP A 305 31.10 0.92 -9.16
C ASP A 305 30.97 -0.21 -8.15
N GLU A 306 31.29 -1.42 -8.59
CA GLU A 306 31.38 -2.58 -7.72
C GLU A 306 32.72 -2.58 -6.97
N ARG A 307 32.68 -2.83 -5.66
CA ARG A 307 33.89 -2.91 -4.81
C ARG A 307 34.22 -4.35 -4.44
N LYS A 308 35.52 -4.65 -4.36
CA LYS A 308 36.02 -5.95 -3.87
C LYS A 308 35.71 -6.12 -2.38
N THR A 309 35.79 -7.35 -1.89
CA THR A 309 35.39 -7.67 -0.50
C THR A 309 36.25 -6.95 0.54
N GLU A 310 37.57 -6.88 0.33
CA GLU A 310 38.54 -6.19 1.19
C GLU A 310 38.19 -4.71 1.38
N ASP A 311 38.09 -3.95 0.27
CA ASP A 311 37.77 -2.51 0.27
C ASP A 311 36.41 -2.18 0.93
N ARG A 312 35.48 -3.14 0.94
CA ARG A 312 34.15 -2.96 1.53
C ARG A 312 34.13 -3.21 3.02
N GLU A 313 34.87 -4.21 3.52
CA GLU A 313 34.93 -4.45 4.95
C GLU A 313 35.59 -3.27 5.68
N GLU A 314 36.59 -2.64 5.06
CA GLU A 314 37.19 -1.38 5.53
C GLU A 314 36.19 -0.20 5.51
N ALA A 315 35.47 0.00 4.40
CA ALA A 315 34.50 1.08 4.29
C ALA A 315 33.29 0.96 5.24
N ILE A 316 32.81 -0.27 5.46
CA ILE A 316 31.72 -0.55 6.42
C ILE A 316 32.20 -0.31 7.86
N GLN A 317 33.45 -0.63 8.19
CA GLN A 317 34.06 -0.27 9.47
C GLN A 317 34.22 1.25 9.64
N GLY A 318 34.44 1.98 8.54
CA GLY A 318 34.47 3.45 8.48
C GLY A 318 33.11 4.15 8.59
N GLY A 319 32.00 3.40 8.69
CA GLY A 319 30.64 3.94 8.89
C GLY A 319 29.76 4.03 7.64
N GLU A 320 30.23 3.60 6.47
CA GLU A 320 29.45 3.57 5.23
C GLU A 320 28.36 2.45 5.31
N HIS A 321 27.11 2.76 4.94
CA HIS A 321 26.05 1.76 5.01
C HIS A 321 26.17 0.75 3.85
N TYR A 322 26.02 -0.56 4.12
CA TYR A 322 26.25 -1.62 3.11
C TYR A 322 25.39 -1.51 1.84
N SER A 323 24.28 -0.75 1.89
CA SER A 323 23.37 -0.51 0.78
C SER A 323 23.84 0.63 -0.16
N GLU A 324 25.03 1.17 0.04
CA GLU A 324 25.59 2.27 -0.76
C GLU A 324 26.64 1.79 -1.78
N THR A 325 27.05 0.52 -1.68
CA THR A 325 27.99 -0.14 -2.60
C THR A 325 27.51 -1.53 -3.01
N LEU A 326 27.87 -1.95 -4.22
CA LEU A 326 27.65 -3.33 -4.68
C LEU A 326 28.94 -4.16 -4.54
N PRO A 327 28.85 -5.43 -4.11
CA PRO A 327 29.97 -6.35 -4.24
C PRO A 327 30.17 -6.70 -5.72
N VAL A 328 31.43 -6.89 -6.13
CA VAL A 328 31.72 -7.56 -7.40
C VAL A 328 31.06 -8.95 -7.41
N GLU A 329 30.22 -9.18 -8.41
CA GLU A 329 29.59 -10.48 -8.65
C GLU A 329 30.49 -11.32 -9.57
N TYR A 330 30.92 -12.48 -9.08
CA TYR A 330 31.85 -13.36 -9.81
C TYR A 330 31.08 -14.46 -10.53
N LYS A 331 31.56 -14.81 -11.73
CA LYS A 331 31.11 -16.01 -12.45
C LYS A 331 31.23 -17.25 -11.54
N PRO A 332 30.15 -18.01 -11.32
CA PRO A 332 30.20 -19.21 -10.49
C PRO A 332 31.26 -20.21 -10.99
N SER A 333 32.02 -20.80 -10.08
CA SER A 333 32.96 -21.87 -10.46
C SER A 333 32.21 -23.14 -10.84
N LYS A 334 32.87 -24.04 -11.57
CA LYS A 334 32.28 -25.35 -11.91
C LYS A 334 31.80 -26.11 -10.67
N GLY A 335 32.57 -26.10 -9.58
CA GLY A 335 32.16 -26.74 -8.33
C GLY A 335 30.90 -26.14 -7.70
N TYR A 336 30.65 -24.84 -7.84
CA TYR A 336 29.40 -24.21 -7.38
C TYR A 336 28.21 -24.65 -8.23
N MET A 337 28.39 -24.70 -9.55
CA MET A 337 27.35 -25.16 -10.47
C MET A 337 27.02 -26.64 -10.22
N ASP A 338 28.04 -27.49 -10.03
CA ASP A 338 27.87 -28.91 -9.71
C ASP A 338 27.10 -29.08 -8.39
N LEU A 339 27.45 -28.31 -7.35
CA LEU A 339 26.73 -28.31 -6.06
C LEU A 339 25.27 -27.86 -6.22
N PHE A 340 25.03 -26.82 -7.04
CA PHE A 340 23.69 -26.35 -7.36
C PHE A 340 22.86 -27.45 -8.03
N HIS A 341 23.37 -28.08 -9.10
CA HIS A 341 22.65 -29.14 -9.81
C HIS A 341 22.40 -30.37 -8.92
N TYR A 342 23.38 -30.76 -8.12
CA TYR A 342 23.22 -31.83 -7.12
C TYR A 342 22.12 -31.50 -6.11
N SER A 343 22.18 -30.31 -5.51
CA SER A 343 21.19 -29.84 -4.54
C SER A 343 19.80 -29.78 -5.13
N LEU A 344 19.66 -29.22 -6.35
CA LEU A 344 18.38 -29.10 -7.04
C LEU A 344 17.78 -30.48 -7.31
N ASN A 345 18.55 -31.41 -7.86
CA ASN A 345 18.07 -32.76 -8.12
C ASN A 345 17.63 -33.46 -6.82
N LYS A 346 18.49 -33.43 -5.78
CA LYS A 346 18.24 -34.09 -4.50
C LYS A 346 17.04 -33.54 -3.73
N PHE A 347 16.80 -32.22 -3.79
CA PHE A 347 15.81 -31.57 -2.93
C PHE A 347 14.62 -30.93 -3.66
N SER A 348 14.54 -30.99 -5.00
CA SER A 348 13.44 -30.40 -5.79
C SER A 348 12.05 -30.81 -5.30
N GLN A 349 11.81 -32.09 -5.04
CA GLN A 349 10.52 -32.58 -4.54
C GLN A 349 10.20 -32.03 -3.14
N LYS A 350 11.22 -31.94 -2.26
CA LYS A 350 11.06 -31.35 -0.91
C LYS A 350 10.78 -29.85 -0.99
N LEU A 351 11.47 -29.14 -1.90
CA LEU A 351 11.23 -27.71 -2.17
C LEU A 351 9.80 -27.49 -2.66
N ALA A 352 9.35 -28.28 -3.64
CA ALA A 352 7.99 -28.19 -4.18
C ALA A 352 6.92 -28.43 -3.11
N LEU A 353 7.14 -29.39 -2.22
CA LEU A 353 6.24 -29.66 -1.10
C LEU A 353 6.20 -28.49 -0.10
N ALA A 354 7.35 -27.89 0.24
CA ALA A 354 7.39 -26.73 1.11
C ALA A 354 6.73 -25.49 0.46
N VAL A 355 6.90 -25.29 -0.86
CA VAL A 355 6.19 -24.26 -1.64
C VAL A 355 4.68 -24.48 -1.58
N ALA A 356 4.23 -25.71 -1.82
CA ALA A 356 2.81 -26.05 -1.78
C ALA A 356 2.21 -25.77 -0.40
N VAL A 357 2.88 -26.21 0.67
CA VAL A 357 2.45 -25.97 2.06
C VAL A 357 2.36 -24.48 2.38
N VAL A 358 3.39 -23.68 2.06
CA VAL A 358 3.33 -22.23 2.35
C VAL A 358 2.22 -21.56 1.54
N SER A 359 1.98 -22.00 0.30
CA SER A 359 0.90 -21.49 -0.56
C SER A 359 -0.49 -21.78 0.01
N GLU A 360 -0.75 -23.01 0.48
CA GLU A 360 -2.01 -23.36 1.15
C GLU A 360 -2.23 -22.52 2.41
N ARG A 361 -1.17 -22.30 3.19
CA ARG A 361 -1.24 -21.49 4.41
C ARG A 361 -1.51 -20.03 4.11
N ILE A 362 -0.92 -19.46 3.05
CA ILE A 362 -1.22 -18.10 2.57
C ILE A 362 -2.71 -18.00 2.23
N LEU A 363 -3.24 -18.91 1.40
CA LEU A 363 -4.66 -18.88 1.02
C LEU A 363 -5.60 -19.03 2.21
N LYS A 364 -5.25 -19.90 3.17
CA LYS A 364 -6.06 -20.09 4.38
C LYS A 364 -6.08 -18.85 5.26
N ASN A 365 -4.94 -18.19 5.43
CA ASN A 365 -4.80 -17.04 6.32
C ASN A 365 -5.33 -15.75 5.70
N ARG A 366 -5.24 -15.60 4.38
CA ARG A 366 -5.43 -14.32 3.68
C ARG A 366 -6.46 -14.36 2.54
N GLY A 367 -6.96 -15.53 2.17
CA GLY A 367 -7.91 -15.69 1.07
C GLY A 367 -7.27 -15.59 -0.32
N LYS A 368 -8.10 -15.38 -1.35
CA LYS A 368 -7.67 -15.38 -2.77
C LYS A 368 -7.39 -13.99 -3.34
N ASN A 369 -7.77 -12.94 -2.61
CA ASN A 369 -7.73 -11.57 -3.11
C ASN A 369 -6.42 -10.87 -2.71
N LEU A 370 -5.31 -11.39 -3.27
CA LEU A 370 -3.96 -11.03 -2.85
C LEU A 370 -3.12 -10.50 -4.01
N THR A 371 -2.12 -9.71 -3.64
CA THR A 371 -0.94 -9.41 -4.43
C THR A 371 0.28 -9.96 -3.71
N LEU A 372 1.05 -10.81 -4.40
CA LEU A 372 2.30 -11.37 -3.86
C LEU A 372 3.40 -10.31 -3.98
N VAL A 373 4.15 -10.11 -2.90
CA VAL A 373 5.23 -9.12 -2.84
C VAL A 373 6.50 -9.78 -2.32
N SER A 374 7.36 -10.20 -3.24
CA SER A 374 8.63 -10.82 -2.91
C SER A 374 9.67 -9.79 -2.50
N LEU A 375 10.46 -10.15 -1.48
CA LEU A 375 11.68 -9.42 -1.15
C LEU A 375 12.76 -9.81 -2.16
N ALA A 376 13.33 -8.80 -2.84
CA ALA A 376 14.24 -9.00 -3.96
C ALA A 376 15.39 -9.97 -3.64
N ARG A 377 15.75 -10.78 -4.64
CA ARG A 377 16.68 -11.93 -4.59
C ARG A 377 16.10 -13.20 -4.00
N ALA A 378 16.10 -13.36 -2.68
CA ALA A 378 15.79 -14.65 -2.05
C ALA A 378 14.28 -14.95 -2.07
N GLY A 379 13.44 -13.92 -1.95
CA GLY A 379 11.98 -14.06 -2.04
C GLY A 379 11.48 -14.27 -3.46
N THR A 380 12.06 -13.57 -4.44
CA THR A 380 11.58 -13.59 -5.84
C THR A 380 11.32 -14.99 -6.40
N PRO A 381 12.28 -15.94 -6.41
CA PRO A 381 12.02 -17.28 -6.94
C PRO A 381 10.94 -18.03 -6.15
N ILE A 382 10.84 -17.80 -4.85
CA ILE A 382 9.82 -18.43 -4.01
C ILE A 382 8.43 -17.85 -4.29
N GLY A 383 8.32 -16.54 -4.48
CA GLY A 383 7.07 -15.90 -4.90
C GLY A 383 6.58 -16.39 -6.26
N ILE A 384 7.50 -16.60 -7.21
CA ILE A 384 7.19 -17.21 -8.52
C ILE A 384 6.69 -18.64 -8.33
N LEU A 385 7.37 -19.46 -7.52
CA LEU A 385 6.95 -20.85 -7.26
C LEU A 385 5.58 -20.92 -6.57
N ILE A 386 5.29 -20.02 -5.62
CA ILE A 386 3.97 -19.88 -4.99
C ILE A 386 2.92 -19.51 -6.03
N LYS A 387 3.18 -18.49 -6.86
CA LYS A 387 2.28 -18.07 -7.94
C LYS A 387 1.96 -19.24 -8.88
N ARG A 388 2.98 -19.94 -9.37
CA ARG A 388 2.83 -21.08 -10.28
C ARG A 388 2.09 -22.25 -9.63
N TYR A 389 2.33 -22.54 -8.35
CA TYR A 389 1.58 -23.57 -7.62
C TYR A 389 0.09 -23.21 -7.48
N LEU A 390 -0.21 -21.96 -7.11
CA LEU A 390 -1.59 -21.48 -6.97
C LEU A 390 -2.34 -21.50 -8.30
N PHE A 391 -1.66 -21.16 -9.39
CA PHE A 391 -2.20 -21.31 -10.74
C PHE A 391 -2.42 -22.79 -11.10
N PHE A 392 -1.44 -23.65 -10.85
CA PHE A 392 -1.53 -25.09 -11.12
C PHE A 392 -2.69 -25.77 -10.39
N LYS A 393 -2.85 -25.52 -9.09
CA LYS A 393 -3.88 -26.19 -8.28
C LYS A 393 -5.26 -25.55 -8.36
N TYR A 394 -5.32 -24.22 -8.47
CA TYR A 394 -6.59 -23.47 -8.33
C TYR A 394 -6.96 -22.62 -9.56
N GLY A 395 -6.12 -22.54 -10.59
CA GLY A 395 -6.28 -21.61 -11.70
C GLY A 395 -6.18 -20.14 -11.27
N LEU A 396 -5.59 -19.87 -10.10
CA LEU A 396 -5.52 -18.55 -9.50
C LEU A 396 -4.27 -17.82 -9.97
N ASP A 397 -4.43 -16.86 -10.88
CA ASP A 397 -3.36 -15.97 -11.32
C ASP A 397 -3.31 -14.71 -10.45
N LEU A 398 -2.28 -14.61 -9.61
CA LEU A 398 -2.07 -13.47 -8.72
C LEU A 398 -1.03 -12.50 -9.30
N PRO A 399 -1.25 -11.18 -9.21
CA PRO A 399 -0.21 -10.19 -9.43
C PRO A 399 0.97 -10.46 -8.49
N HIS A 400 2.18 -10.36 -9.01
CA HIS A 400 3.40 -10.63 -8.26
C HIS A 400 4.47 -9.58 -8.58
N TYR A 401 4.96 -8.94 -7.53
CA TYR A 401 5.98 -7.92 -7.60
C TYR A 401 7.17 -8.29 -6.73
N SER A 402 8.37 -7.86 -7.13
CA SER A 402 9.57 -7.91 -6.30
C SER A 402 10.01 -6.50 -5.91
N ILE A 403 10.20 -6.27 -4.61
CA ILE A 403 10.55 -4.96 -4.05
C ILE A 403 11.83 -5.03 -3.22
N SER A 404 12.46 -3.88 -3.01
CA SER A 404 13.59 -3.77 -2.09
C SER A 404 13.15 -3.80 -0.63
N ILE A 405 13.97 -4.43 0.22
CA ILE A 405 13.98 -4.22 1.68
C ILE A 405 15.42 -4.16 2.19
N ILE A 406 15.74 -3.12 2.97
CA ILE A 406 17.09 -2.83 3.43
C ILE A 406 17.08 -2.71 4.96
N ARG A 407 17.90 -3.51 5.65
CA ARG A 407 18.13 -3.38 7.10
C ARG A 407 18.50 -1.95 7.46
N GLY A 408 17.85 -1.39 8.46
CA GLY A 408 18.02 0.01 8.89
C GLY A 408 17.19 1.02 8.12
N LYS A 409 16.76 0.73 6.88
CA LYS A 409 15.99 1.65 6.03
C LYS A 409 14.52 1.24 5.81
N GLY A 410 14.19 -0.06 5.85
CA GLY A 410 12.83 -0.55 5.60
C GLY A 410 12.64 -1.07 4.17
N PHE A 411 11.38 -1.34 3.79
CA PHE A 411 11.05 -1.62 2.39
C PHE A 411 10.98 -0.33 1.58
N ASP A 412 11.01 -0.46 0.25
CA ASP A 412 10.77 0.65 -0.67
C ASP A 412 9.30 1.10 -0.61
N GLU A 413 9.05 2.27 -0.02
CA GLU A 413 7.70 2.81 0.12
C GLU A 413 7.07 3.17 -1.23
N ASN A 414 7.86 3.61 -2.22
CA ASN A 414 7.37 3.95 -3.56
C ASN A 414 6.86 2.69 -4.27
N ALA A 415 7.61 1.60 -4.16
CA ALA A 415 7.18 0.30 -4.70
C ALA A 415 5.86 -0.18 -4.05
N VAL A 416 5.71 -0.05 -2.73
CA VAL A 416 4.47 -0.43 -2.03
C VAL A 416 3.30 0.47 -2.44
N ARG A 417 3.49 1.79 -2.52
CA ARG A 417 2.46 2.72 -3.01
C ARG A 417 2.05 2.43 -4.45
N PHE A 418 3.01 2.10 -5.32
CA PHE A 418 2.74 1.67 -6.69
C PHE A 418 1.83 0.43 -6.71
N ILE A 419 2.11 -0.59 -5.89
CA ILE A 419 1.30 -1.80 -5.81
C ILE A 419 -0.12 -1.47 -5.34
N LEU A 420 -0.26 -0.69 -4.26
CA LEU A 420 -1.57 -0.30 -3.72
C LEU A 420 -2.38 0.54 -4.72
N LYS A 421 -1.74 1.41 -5.50
CA LYS A 421 -2.40 2.20 -6.54
C LYS A 421 -2.92 1.33 -7.68
N ASN A 422 -2.15 0.33 -8.10
CA ASN A 422 -2.51 -0.55 -9.22
C ASN A 422 -3.44 -1.70 -8.79
N HIS A 423 -3.47 -2.04 -7.49
CA HIS A 423 -4.28 -3.13 -6.94
C HIS A 423 -5.01 -2.71 -5.64
N PRO A 424 -5.87 -1.66 -5.68
CA PRO A 424 -6.43 -1.03 -4.47
C PRO A 424 -7.34 -1.93 -3.64
N CYS A 425 -7.88 -2.99 -4.25
CA CYS A 425 -8.77 -3.93 -3.57
C CYS A 425 -8.06 -5.22 -3.13
N ARG A 426 -6.74 -5.35 -3.27
CA ARG A 426 -6.01 -6.58 -2.94
C ARG A 426 -5.11 -6.39 -1.71
N ASP A 427 -5.10 -7.39 -0.85
CA ASP A 427 -4.18 -7.42 0.29
C ASP A 427 -2.76 -7.79 -0.18
N ILE A 428 -1.75 -7.25 0.50
CA ILE A 428 -0.34 -7.60 0.25
C ILE A 428 0.07 -8.81 1.12
N GLN A 429 0.68 -9.81 0.48
CA GLN A 429 1.40 -10.90 1.14
C GLN A 429 2.89 -10.80 0.82
N PHE A 430 3.71 -10.50 1.84
CA PHE A 430 5.16 -10.48 1.68
C PHE A 430 5.75 -11.88 1.62
N VAL A 431 6.74 -12.10 0.75
CA VAL A 431 7.39 -13.41 0.53
C VAL A 431 8.91 -13.30 0.60
N ASP A 432 9.55 -14.22 1.31
CA ASP A 432 11.02 -14.40 1.31
C ASP A 432 11.41 -15.89 1.22
N GLY A 433 12.68 -16.16 0.95
CA GLY A 433 13.18 -17.52 0.78
C GLY A 433 13.44 -18.25 2.10
N TRP A 434 14.13 -17.59 3.03
CA TRP A 434 14.57 -18.26 4.26
C TRP A 434 14.78 -17.24 5.38
N THR A 435 14.44 -17.62 6.61
CA THR A 435 14.80 -16.84 7.80
C THR A 435 15.50 -17.69 8.86
N GLY A 436 16.69 -17.23 9.29
CA GLY A 436 17.42 -17.78 10.43
C GLY A 436 17.15 -17.00 11.72
N LYS A 437 17.77 -15.83 11.88
CA LYS A 437 17.63 -15.01 13.10
C LYS A 437 16.54 -13.93 13.04
N GLY A 438 15.67 -13.97 12.02
CA GLY A 438 14.52 -13.07 11.87
C GLY A 438 14.87 -11.59 11.64
N ALA A 439 16.07 -11.32 11.09
CA ALA A 439 16.52 -9.94 10.86
C ALA A 439 15.58 -9.18 9.90
N ILE A 440 15.14 -9.82 8.82
CA ILE A 440 14.23 -9.23 7.84
C ILE A 440 12.81 -9.11 8.40
N THR A 441 12.33 -10.11 9.15
CA THR A 441 11.04 -10.03 9.85
C THR A 441 10.96 -8.78 10.73
N LYS A 442 12.00 -8.47 11.52
CA LYS A 442 12.04 -7.25 12.34
C LYS A 442 11.98 -5.97 11.51
N VAL A 443 12.68 -5.94 10.37
CA VAL A 443 12.69 -4.79 9.45
C VAL A 443 11.31 -4.60 8.82
N LEU A 444 10.67 -5.67 8.37
CA LEU A 444 9.33 -5.64 7.78
C LEU A 444 8.29 -5.16 8.79
N THR A 445 8.26 -5.75 9.99
CA THR A 445 7.35 -5.33 11.08
C THR A 445 7.50 -3.85 11.40
N LYS A 446 8.74 -3.35 11.46
CA LYS A 446 8.99 -1.92 11.70
C LYS A 446 8.50 -1.08 10.52
N ALA A 447 8.86 -1.46 9.29
CA ALA A 447 8.49 -0.72 8.08
C ALA A 447 6.96 -0.65 7.89
N CYS A 448 6.20 -1.72 8.17
CA CYS A 448 4.74 -1.68 8.13
C CYS A 448 4.14 -0.71 9.15
N LYS A 449 4.74 -0.60 10.36
CA LYS A 449 4.31 0.38 11.38
C LYS A 449 4.62 1.80 10.94
N ASP A 450 5.83 2.04 10.47
CA ASP A 450 6.27 3.36 9.99
C ASP A 450 5.41 3.81 8.80
N PHE A 451 5.09 2.90 7.87
CA PHE A 451 4.20 3.15 6.73
C PHE A 451 2.77 3.49 7.18
N LYS A 452 2.23 2.78 8.17
CA LYS A 452 0.91 3.10 8.75
C LYS A 452 0.89 4.48 9.41
N THR A 453 1.94 4.84 10.14
CA THR A 453 2.05 6.17 10.75
C THR A 453 2.12 7.27 9.69
N LYS A 454 2.88 7.03 8.61
CA LYS A 454 3.10 8.02 7.54
C LYS A 454 1.90 8.19 6.60
N TYR A 455 1.29 7.09 6.16
CA TYR A 455 0.25 7.11 5.13
C TYR A 455 -1.15 6.74 5.64
N GLY A 456 -1.30 6.36 6.91
CA GLY A 456 -2.59 5.92 7.47
C GLY A 456 -3.03 4.51 7.01
N ILE A 457 -2.18 3.79 6.27
CA ILE A 457 -2.52 2.49 5.66
C ILE A 457 -1.94 1.36 6.49
N SER A 458 -2.79 0.46 6.95
CA SER A 458 -2.36 -0.72 7.71
C SER A 458 -1.95 -1.82 6.74
N LEU A 459 -0.67 -2.22 6.78
CA LEU A 459 -0.17 -3.41 6.11
C LEU A 459 0.05 -4.51 7.13
N GLU A 460 -0.29 -5.74 6.74
CA GLU A 460 0.03 -6.93 7.53
C GLU A 460 1.51 -7.29 7.35
N ASP A 461 2.22 -7.48 8.46
CA ASP A 461 3.65 -7.75 8.48
C ASP A 461 4.01 -9.25 8.51
N ASP A 462 3.03 -10.13 8.26
CA ASP A 462 3.25 -11.57 8.14
C ASP A 462 4.11 -11.88 6.91
N LEU A 463 5.38 -12.19 7.16
CA LEU A 463 6.32 -12.64 6.14
C LEU A 463 6.15 -14.14 5.89
N ALA A 464 5.67 -14.51 4.70
CA ALA A 464 5.65 -15.90 4.28
C ALA A 464 7.04 -16.33 3.80
N VAL A 465 7.56 -17.45 4.32
CA VAL A 465 8.84 -17.99 3.87
C VAL A 465 8.79 -19.46 3.50
N LEU A 466 9.67 -19.88 2.58
CA LEU A 466 9.80 -21.31 2.27
C LEU A 466 10.28 -22.10 3.49
N ALA A 467 11.34 -21.63 4.16
CA ALA A 467 11.91 -22.29 5.33
C ALA A 467 12.23 -21.32 6.48
N ASP A 468 11.79 -21.68 7.69
CA ASP A 468 12.06 -20.92 8.90
C ASP A 468 12.55 -21.83 10.04
N PRO A 469 13.81 -22.30 9.97
CA PRO A 469 14.44 -23.02 11.08
C PRO A 469 14.61 -22.14 12.33
N GLY A 470 14.48 -20.82 12.18
CA GLY A 470 14.63 -19.83 13.24
C GLY A 470 13.44 -19.65 14.18
N HIS A 471 12.25 -20.11 13.77
CA HIS A 471 10.98 -19.85 14.45
C HIS A 471 10.67 -18.34 14.58
N CYS A 472 10.85 -17.60 13.49
CA CYS A 472 10.70 -16.15 13.42
C CYS A 472 9.39 -15.67 12.76
N VAL A 473 8.71 -16.50 11.96
CA VAL A 473 7.49 -16.13 11.22
C VAL A 473 6.33 -17.08 11.49
N ARG A 474 5.11 -16.59 11.24
CA ARG A 474 3.86 -17.36 11.38
C ARG A 474 3.64 -18.24 10.17
N THR A 475 3.80 -17.70 8.96
CA THR A 475 3.56 -18.40 7.70
C THR A 475 4.85 -18.96 7.11
N TYR A 476 4.97 -20.29 7.07
CA TYR A 476 6.18 -20.98 6.59
C TYR A 476 5.85 -22.31 5.90
N GLY A 477 6.71 -22.75 4.98
CA GLY A 477 6.62 -24.07 4.33
C GLY A 477 7.20 -25.19 5.18
N THR A 478 8.34 -24.97 5.82
CA THR A 478 8.98 -25.95 6.72
C THR A 478 9.84 -25.31 7.81
N ARG A 479 10.06 -26.03 8.91
CA ARG A 479 11.03 -25.71 9.98
C ARG A 479 12.39 -26.40 9.77
N GLU A 480 12.49 -27.28 8.78
CA GLU A 480 13.74 -28.00 8.51
C GLU A 480 14.82 -27.04 7.97
N ASP A 481 16.05 -27.22 8.46
CA ASP A 481 17.25 -26.61 7.90
C ASP A 481 17.89 -27.61 6.92
N PHE A 482 17.64 -27.40 5.62
CA PHE A 482 18.19 -28.17 4.51
C PHE A 482 18.74 -27.22 3.43
N LEU A 483 19.59 -27.75 2.54
CA LEU A 483 20.18 -26.95 1.47
C LEU A 483 19.13 -26.61 0.39
N ILE A 484 18.69 -25.35 0.38
CA ILE A 484 17.87 -24.80 -0.70
C ILE A 484 18.81 -24.47 -1.87
N ALA A 485 18.56 -25.04 -3.05
CA ALA A 485 19.48 -24.92 -4.20
C ALA A 485 19.79 -23.45 -4.57
N SER A 486 18.78 -22.57 -4.50
CA SER A 486 18.95 -21.13 -4.74
C SER A 486 19.89 -20.42 -3.75
N SER A 487 20.27 -21.08 -2.65
CA SER A 487 21.27 -20.53 -1.71
C SER A 487 22.72 -20.72 -2.16
N CYS A 488 22.99 -21.67 -3.06
CA CYS A 488 24.33 -22.01 -3.54
C CYS A 488 24.92 -20.90 -4.43
N LEU A 489 24.07 -20.29 -5.24
CA LEU A 489 24.43 -19.25 -6.21
C LEU A 489 23.96 -17.87 -5.72
N ASN A 490 24.27 -16.85 -6.50
CA ASN A 490 23.92 -15.45 -6.22
C ASN A 490 22.89 -14.95 -7.24
N SER A 491 23.26 -13.98 -8.07
CA SER A 491 22.41 -13.38 -9.08
C SER A 491 21.97 -14.42 -10.12
N THR A 492 22.84 -15.36 -10.48
CA THR A 492 22.60 -16.43 -11.48
C THR A 492 21.56 -17.49 -11.09
N VAL A 493 20.92 -17.38 -9.92
CA VAL A 493 19.73 -18.18 -9.55
C VAL A 493 18.61 -17.31 -8.99
N SER A 494 18.77 -15.99 -9.05
CA SER A 494 17.86 -15.01 -8.49
C SER A 494 17.57 -13.88 -9.48
N GLY A 495 17.37 -14.24 -10.75
CA GLY A 495 16.96 -13.32 -11.80
C GLY A 495 18.05 -12.38 -12.29
N LEU A 496 19.33 -12.73 -12.13
CA LEU A 496 20.49 -11.88 -12.48
C LEU A 496 20.52 -10.51 -11.78
N LEU A 497 19.91 -10.43 -10.60
CA LEU A 497 19.86 -9.19 -9.82
C LEU A 497 20.92 -9.10 -8.74
N SER A 498 21.47 -7.89 -8.58
CA SER A 498 22.26 -7.52 -7.42
C SER A 498 21.44 -7.45 -6.15
N ARG A 499 22.10 -7.16 -5.02
CA ARG A 499 21.37 -6.66 -3.85
C ARG A 499 20.80 -5.28 -4.16
N THR A 500 19.74 -4.91 -3.47
CA THR A 500 19.16 -3.59 -3.61
C THR A 500 19.98 -2.54 -2.87
N ILE A 501 19.97 -1.32 -3.41
CA ILE A 501 20.72 -0.17 -2.90
C ILE A 501 19.76 1.00 -2.64
N HIS A 502 20.15 1.86 -1.71
CA HIS A 502 19.47 3.12 -1.48
C HIS A 502 20.49 4.22 -1.22
N ARG A 503 20.73 5.04 -2.25
CA ARG A 503 21.70 6.14 -2.35
C ARG A 503 20.98 7.38 -2.86
N GLN A 504 20.99 8.45 -2.07
CA GLN A 504 20.23 9.68 -2.34
C GLN A 504 20.73 10.44 -3.57
N ASP A 505 21.98 10.24 -3.99
CA ASP A 505 22.55 10.86 -5.19
C ASP A 505 22.10 10.17 -6.49
N LEU A 506 21.65 8.90 -6.41
CA LEU A 506 21.22 8.09 -7.56
C LEU A 506 19.72 7.84 -7.61
N ILE A 507 19.03 7.94 -6.47
CA ILE A 507 17.61 7.60 -6.30
C ILE A 507 16.91 8.87 -5.79
N GLY A 508 16.08 9.46 -6.65
CA GLY A 508 15.25 10.60 -6.30
C GLY A 508 14.05 10.20 -5.42
N ASP A 509 13.34 11.20 -4.90
CA ASP A 509 12.26 10.98 -3.91
C ASP A 509 11.11 10.10 -4.42
N ASN A 510 10.88 10.05 -5.74
CA ASN A 510 9.84 9.26 -6.39
C ASN A 510 10.38 8.03 -7.14
N ASP A 511 11.69 7.78 -7.08
CA ASP A 511 12.30 6.61 -7.71
C ASP A 511 12.11 5.37 -6.82
N PHE A 512 12.11 4.20 -7.45
CA PHE A 512 12.31 2.95 -6.72
C PHE A 512 13.76 2.83 -6.25
N HIS A 513 13.98 2.05 -5.20
CA HIS A 513 15.31 1.61 -4.79
C HIS A 513 16.06 0.95 -5.96
N GLY A 514 17.38 1.10 -5.96
CA GLY A 514 18.21 0.69 -7.08
C GLY A 514 18.63 -0.78 -7.04
N ALA A 515 18.90 -1.35 -8.20
CA ALA A 515 19.62 -2.62 -8.38
C ALA A 515 20.38 -2.62 -9.71
N LYS A 516 21.41 -3.47 -9.83
CA LYS A 516 22.11 -3.76 -11.09
C LYS A 516 21.59 -5.07 -11.67
N TYR A 517 21.32 -5.08 -12.97
CA TYR A 517 21.10 -6.28 -13.76
C TYR A 517 22.43 -6.78 -14.35
N TYR A 518 22.81 -8.02 -14.02
CA TYR A 518 24.07 -8.64 -14.46
C TYR A 518 23.92 -9.30 -15.82
N LYS A 519 23.82 -8.49 -16.87
CA LYS A 519 23.72 -8.95 -18.26
C LYS A 519 24.92 -9.83 -18.66
N GLU A 520 26.09 -9.55 -18.11
CA GLU A 520 27.33 -10.27 -18.36
C GLU A 520 27.34 -11.73 -17.83
N LEU A 521 26.36 -12.12 -17.01
CA LEU A 521 26.24 -13.47 -16.42
C LEU A 521 25.07 -14.27 -17.00
N GLU A 522 24.46 -13.82 -18.11
CA GLU A 522 23.33 -14.50 -18.76
C GLU A 522 23.65 -15.96 -19.14
N GLU A 523 24.89 -16.27 -19.54
CA GLU A 523 25.30 -17.63 -19.93
C GLU A 523 25.30 -18.62 -18.74
N GLU A 524 25.43 -18.13 -17.51
CA GLU A 524 25.43 -18.94 -16.29
C GLU A 524 24.09 -18.90 -15.55
N ASP A 525 23.09 -18.21 -16.10
CA ASP A 525 21.80 -18.06 -15.44
C ASP A 525 21.00 -19.36 -15.41
N VAL A 526 20.72 -19.84 -14.20
CA VAL A 526 19.91 -21.01 -13.90
C VAL A 526 18.64 -20.64 -13.15
N SER A 527 18.26 -19.36 -13.14
CA SER A 527 17.05 -18.87 -12.48
C SER A 527 15.79 -19.58 -12.98
N ASN A 528 15.54 -19.61 -14.29
CA ASN A 528 14.38 -20.30 -14.85
C ASN A 528 14.49 -21.83 -14.72
N LEU A 529 15.69 -22.41 -14.89
CA LEU A 529 15.93 -23.84 -14.66
C LEU A 529 15.52 -24.26 -13.24
N PHE A 530 15.86 -23.45 -12.23
CA PHE A 530 15.45 -23.69 -10.85
C PHE A 530 13.92 -23.68 -10.71
N ILE A 531 13.24 -22.68 -11.27
CA ILE A 531 11.78 -22.56 -11.20
C ILE A 531 11.10 -23.73 -11.89
N ASP A 532 11.50 -24.06 -13.12
CA ASP A 532 10.87 -25.10 -13.92
C ASP A 532 11.07 -26.48 -13.27
N THR A 533 12.29 -26.79 -12.83
CA THR A 533 12.60 -28.08 -12.17
C THR A 533 11.77 -28.30 -10.91
N VAL A 534 11.53 -27.25 -10.11
CA VAL A 534 10.70 -27.37 -8.90
C VAL A 534 9.21 -27.44 -9.27
N THR A 535 8.76 -26.66 -10.27
CA THR A 535 7.37 -26.68 -10.76
C THR A 535 6.98 -28.07 -11.28
N ASP A 536 7.88 -28.75 -11.98
CA ASP A 536 7.67 -30.11 -12.51
C ASP A 536 7.41 -31.16 -11.41
N GLN A 537 7.76 -30.86 -10.16
CA GLN A 537 7.51 -31.75 -9.03
C GLN A 537 6.11 -31.58 -8.42
N PHE A 538 5.34 -30.53 -8.77
CA PHE A 538 4.02 -30.27 -8.17
C PHE A 538 3.04 -31.44 -8.27
N PRO A 539 2.90 -32.15 -9.41
CA PRO A 539 2.01 -33.31 -9.49
C PRO A 539 2.37 -34.43 -8.51
N MET A 540 3.66 -34.59 -8.21
CA MET A 540 4.18 -35.69 -7.37
C MET A 540 4.01 -35.43 -5.87
N ILE A 541 3.65 -34.21 -5.47
CA ILE A 541 3.56 -33.82 -4.05
C ILE A 541 2.12 -33.64 -3.56
N LEU A 542 1.11 -33.61 -4.45
CA LEU A 542 -0.28 -33.26 -4.13
C LEU A 542 -0.85 -34.11 -2.98
N ASP A 543 -0.64 -35.42 -3.02
CA ASP A 543 -1.14 -36.36 -2.00
C ASP A 543 -0.56 -36.10 -0.60
N LYS A 544 0.56 -35.39 -0.51
CA LYS A 544 1.25 -35.10 0.76
C LYS A 544 0.90 -33.72 1.31
N VAL A 545 0.50 -32.77 0.47
CA VAL A 545 0.31 -31.35 0.86
C VAL A 545 -0.68 -31.22 2.00
N ASP A 546 -1.87 -31.82 1.86
CA ASP A 546 -2.95 -31.66 2.84
C ASP A 546 -2.54 -32.25 4.21
N SER A 547 -1.91 -33.43 4.19
CA SER A 547 -1.43 -34.09 5.41
C SER A 547 -0.35 -33.27 6.13
N GLN A 548 0.61 -32.71 5.40
CA GLN A 548 1.70 -31.95 5.97
C GLN A 548 1.27 -30.56 6.43
N THR A 549 0.32 -29.95 5.72
CA THR A 549 -0.31 -28.69 6.12
C THR A 549 -1.08 -28.88 7.42
N ALA A 550 -1.89 -29.94 7.53
CA ALA A 550 -2.62 -30.27 8.74
C ALA A 550 -1.69 -30.58 9.94
N GLU A 551 -0.55 -31.23 9.71
CA GLU A 551 0.44 -31.49 10.75
C GLU A 551 1.07 -30.19 11.27
N ILE A 552 1.46 -29.29 10.38
CA ILE A 552 2.03 -27.98 10.74
C ILE A 552 1.02 -27.13 11.52
N GLU A 553 -0.26 -27.20 11.16
CA GLU A 553 -1.33 -26.49 11.86
C GLU A 553 -1.58 -27.05 13.25
N LYS A 554 -1.59 -28.39 13.38
CA LYS A 554 -1.75 -29.06 14.67
C LYS A 554 -0.61 -28.71 15.63
N ASN A 555 0.61 -28.58 15.11
CA ASN A 555 1.81 -28.27 15.89
C ASN A 555 2.16 -26.77 15.83
N PHE A 556 1.24 -25.92 15.39
CA PHE A 556 1.52 -24.49 15.22
C PHE A 556 1.84 -23.83 16.57
N SER A 557 2.90 -23.03 16.57
CA SER A 557 3.28 -22.16 17.67
C SER A 557 3.59 -20.77 17.14
N GLU A 558 3.22 -19.74 17.90
CA GLU A 558 3.62 -18.35 17.62
C GLU A 558 5.15 -18.22 17.54
N PRO A 559 5.68 -17.24 16.76
CA PRO A 559 7.11 -16.98 16.66
C PRO A 559 7.75 -16.78 18.03
N ASN A 560 8.72 -17.65 18.37
CA ASN A 560 9.36 -17.69 19.68
C ASN A 560 10.87 -17.36 19.62
N TRP A 561 11.37 -17.06 18.42
CA TRP A 561 12.72 -16.57 18.14
C TRP A 561 13.82 -17.47 18.68
N LEU A 562 13.61 -18.79 18.68
CA LEU A 562 14.61 -19.77 19.11
C LEU A 562 15.93 -19.59 18.36
N GLY A 563 15.86 -19.29 17.06
CA GLY A 563 17.03 -19.05 16.23
C GLY A 563 17.87 -17.88 16.68
N LEU A 564 17.28 -16.84 17.26
CA LEU A 564 18.02 -15.72 17.82
C LEU A 564 18.66 -16.09 19.16
N LYS A 565 17.93 -16.80 20.04
CA LYS A 565 18.43 -17.24 21.35
C LYS A 565 19.66 -18.15 21.23
N ASP A 566 19.66 -19.04 20.23
CA ASP A 566 20.81 -19.88 19.92
C ASP A 566 22.03 -19.08 19.46
N MET A 567 21.81 -18.04 18.65
CA MET A 567 22.91 -17.15 18.23
C MET A 567 23.48 -16.38 19.41
N GLU A 568 22.66 -15.90 20.34
CA GLU A 568 23.12 -15.24 21.57
C GLU A 568 23.93 -16.19 22.46
N LYS A 569 23.55 -17.47 22.53
CA LYS A 569 24.29 -18.50 23.25
C LYS A 569 25.66 -18.77 22.62
N ILE A 570 25.69 -19.00 21.30
CA ILE A 570 26.93 -19.21 20.55
C ILE A 570 27.84 -17.97 20.65
N GLN A 571 27.27 -16.76 20.56
CA GLN A 571 28.02 -15.52 20.70
C GLN A 571 28.78 -15.46 22.05
N LYS A 572 28.09 -15.81 23.14
CA LYS A 572 28.67 -15.83 24.49
C LYS A 572 29.73 -16.93 24.66
N GLU A 573 29.44 -18.15 24.22
CA GLU A 573 30.32 -19.29 24.42
C GLU A 573 31.61 -19.22 23.60
N PHE A 574 31.56 -18.60 22.42
CA PHE A 574 32.70 -18.44 21.53
C PHE A 574 33.32 -17.04 21.56
N CYS A 575 32.88 -16.17 22.48
CA CYS A 575 33.36 -14.79 22.66
C CYS A 575 33.39 -13.99 21.35
N ILE A 576 32.30 -14.02 20.58
CA ILE A 576 32.19 -13.34 19.29
C ILE A 576 31.64 -11.92 19.51
N GLU A 577 32.39 -10.90 19.10
CA GLU A 577 32.03 -9.50 19.34
C GLU A 577 30.74 -9.09 18.62
N ASP A 578 30.60 -9.43 17.33
CA ASP A 578 29.42 -9.12 16.52
C ASP A 578 28.65 -10.39 16.11
N MET A 579 27.36 -10.44 16.45
CA MET A 579 26.42 -11.49 16.02
C MET A 579 26.30 -11.63 14.48
N ASN A 580 26.72 -10.64 13.68
CA ASN A 580 26.77 -10.78 12.22
C ASN A 580 27.86 -11.72 11.72
N LEU A 581 28.86 -12.04 12.54
CA LEU A 581 29.91 -13.03 12.25
C LEU A 581 29.43 -14.47 12.47
N ILE A 582 28.22 -14.65 13.01
CA ILE A 582 27.58 -15.94 13.22
C ILE A 582 26.55 -16.16 12.10
N LYS A 583 26.74 -17.22 11.32
CA LYS A 583 25.95 -17.52 10.12
C LYS A 583 25.23 -18.85 10.27
N PRO A 584 23.99 -18.83 10.79
CA PRO A 584 23.24 -20.05 11.08
C PRO A 584 22.63 -20.67 9.83
N GLY A 585 22.59 -22.00 9.80
CA GLY A 585 21.91 -22.78 8.77
C GLY A 585 22.84 -23.26 7.67
N ILE A 586 22.38 -24.28 6.94
CA ILE A 586 23.17 -24.94 5.88
C ILE A 586 23.50 -23.98 4.74
N GLY A 587 22.52 -23.21 4.25
CA GLY A 587 22.73 -22.27 3.14
C GLY A 587 23.74 -21.16 3.49
N GLU A 588 23.60 -20.53 4.66
CA GLU A 588 24.52 -19.47 5.10
C GLU A 588 25.92 -20.02 5.40
N THR A 589 26.03 -21.19 6.02
CA THR A 589 27.32 -21.85 6.26
C THR A 589 28.01 -22.23 4.95
N THR A 590 27.25 -22.72 3.97
CA THR A 590 27.77 -22.98 2.61
C THR A 590 28.36 -21.70 2.02
N ARG A 591 27.63 -20.58 2.07
CA ARG A 591 28.12 -19.27 1.57
C ARG A 591 29.38 -18.80 2.30
N VAL A 592 29.48 -19.02 3.62
CA VAL A 592 30.68 -18.69 4.39
C VAL A 592 31.87 -19.51 3.92
N LEU A 593 31.73 -20.84 3.87
CA LEU A 593 32.81 -21.72 3.40
C LEU A 593 33.24 -21.36 1.99
N LEU A 594 32.31 -20.93 1.16
CA LEU A 594 32.56 -20.65 -0.24
C LEU A 594 33.19 -19.27 -0.51
N ARG A 595 32.90 -18.25 0.31
CA ARG A 595 33.23 -16.83 0.00
C ARG A 595 33.91 -16.05 1.13
N ARG A 596 34.08 -16.65 2.29
CA ARG A 596 34.71 -16.03 3.46
C ARG A 596 35.74 -16.98 4.05
N MET A 597 36.43 -16.50 5.08
CA MET A 597 37.37 -17.28 5.89
C MET A 597 36.72 -17.63 7.23
N PRO A 598 35.94 -18.73 7.32
CA PRO A 598 35.49 -19.23 8.61
C PRO A 598 36.67 -19.75 9.42
N TRP A 599 36.64 -19.53 10.72
CA TRP A 599 37.63 -20.14 11.63
C TRP A 599 37.11 -21.42 12.29
N LYS A 600 35.79 -21.64 12.26
CA LYS A 600 35.15 -22.82 12.84
C LYS A 600 33.76 -23.03 12.24
N ILE A 601 33.40 -24.29 12.01
CA ILE A 601 32.04 -24.71 11.66
C ILE A 601 31.47 -25.51 12.83
N LEU A 602 30.31 -25.10 13.32
CA LEU A 602 29.55 -25.88 14.29
C LEU A 602 28.57 -26.79 13.54
N VAL A 603 28.50 -28.07 13.91
CA VAL A 603 27.55 -29.03 13.35
C VAL A 603 26.77 -29.71 14.45
N LYS A 604 25.47 -29.92 14.25
CA LYS A 604 24.61 -30.50 15.27
C LYS A 604 24.90 -31.98 15.47
N ASP A 605 25.06 -32.66 14.33
CA ASP A 605 25.30 -34.09 14.23
C ASP A 605 26.18 -34.35 12.99
N LEU A 606 27.31 -35.04 13.17
CA LEU A 606 28.23 -35.38 12.09
C LEU A 606 27.65 -36.43 11.13
N GLU A 607 26.67 -37.21 11.59
CA GLU A 607 26.05 -38.27 10.79
C GLU A 607 24.88 -37.76 9.94
N ASN A 608 24.53 -36.47 10.04
CA ASN A 608 23.44 -35.90 9.26
C ASN A 608 23.78 -35.87 7.75
N PRO A 609 23.04 -36.59 6.89
CA PRO A 609 23.32 -36.67 5.45
C PRO A 609 23.13 -35.33 4.72
N ASN A 610 22.44 -34.35 5.32
CA ASN A 610 22.31 -33.00 4.76
C ASN A 610 23.56 -32.13 4.96
N LEU A 611 24.53 -32.59 5.75
CA LEU A 611 25.78 -31.88 6.02
C LEU A 611 26.97 -32.39 5.20
N GLU A 612 26.78 -33.40 4.35
CA GLU A 612 27.83 -34.03 3.55
C GLU A 612 28.69 -33.01 2.79
N HIS A 613 28.07 -32.04 2.11
CA HIS A 613 28.79 -30.99 1.38
C HIS A 613 29.48 -29.99 2.31
N ILE A 614 28.89 -29.68 3.48
CA ILE A 614 29.51 -28.81 4.49
C ILE A 614 30.79 -29.44 5.00
N LEU A 615 30.75 -30.74 5.35
CA LEU A 615 31.89 -31.48 5.87
C LEU A 615 32.99 -31.62 4.80
N PHE A 616 32.60 -31.86 3.54
CA PHE A 616 33.53 -31.87 2.42
C PHE A 616 34.25 -30.53 2.24
N LEU A 617 33.50 -29.42 2.16
CA LEU A 617 34.06 -28.07 1.99
C LEU A 617 34.92 -27.63 3.18
N ALA A 618 34.50 -27.95 4.41
CA ALA A 618 35.27 -27.67 5.61
C ALA A 618 36.61 -28.43 5.61
N LYS A 619 36.60 -29.69 5.17
CA LYS A 619 37.81 -30.51 5.02
C LYS A 619 38.76 -29.94 3.96
N GLU A 620 38.23 -29.57 2.79
CA GLU A 620 39.00 -28.97 1.70
C GLU A 620 39.68 -27.67 2.13
N LYS A 621 38.96 -26.81 2.87
CA LYS A 621 39.48 -25.54 3.39
C LYS A 621 40.24 -25.65 4.70
N THR A 622 40.43 -26.86 5.23
CA THR A 622 41.10 -27.09 6.52
C THR A 622 40.46 -26.29 7.68
N VAL A 623 39.13 -26.14 7.64
CA VAL A 623 38.37 -25.42 8.66
C VAL A 623 37.93 -26.41 9.75
N PRO A 624 38.22 -26.16 11.03
CA PRO A 624 37.80 -27.03 12.13
C PRO A 624 36.28 -27.18 12.20
N VAL A 625 35.82 -28.44 12.30
CA VAL A 625 34.40 -28.79 12.52
C VAL A 625 34.23 -29.24 13.97
N VAL A 626 33.26 -28.65 14.69
CA VAL A 626 32.98 -28.95 16.09
C VAL A 626 31.52 -29.37 16.27
N VAL A 627 31.30 -30.46 16.99
CA VAL A 627 29.95 -30.93 17.32
C VAL A 627 29.34 -30.04 18.39
N TYR A 628 28.17 -29.49 18.09
CA TYR A 628 27.39 -28.59 18.95
C TYR A 628 25.91 -29.04 18.97
N PRO A 629 25.54 -30.05 19.77
CA PRO A 629 24.22 -30.69 19.67
C PRO A 629 23.05 -29.80 20.08
N SER A 630 23.31 -28.78 20.89
CA SER A 630 22.26 -27.98 21.53
C SER A 630 21.61 -26.91 20.66
N MET A 631 22.05 -26.74 19.41
CA MET A 631 21.48 -25.75 18.49
C MET A 631 20.30 -26.31 17.68
N ILE A 632 19.40 -25.43 17.25
CA ILE A 632 18.25 -25.77 16.41
C ILE A 632 18.65 -26.00 14.96
N TYR A 633 19.66 -25.28 14.46
CA TYR A 633 20.19 -25.39 13.11
C TYR A 633 21.00 -26.67 12.95
N GLN A 634 21.16 -27.17 11.72
CA GLN A 634 22.01 -28.34 11.45
C GLN A 634 23.49 -27.97 11.45
N CYS A 635 23.81 -26.74 11.03
CA CYS A 635 25.17 -26.21 11.13
C CYS A 635 25.18 -24.69 11.29
N CYS A 636 26.32 -24.15 11.68
CA CYS A 636 26.56 -22.72 11.78
C CYS A 636 28.02 -22.39 11.44
N GLY A 637 28.23 -21.44 10.54
CA GLY A 637 29.55 -20.91 10.21
C GLY A 637 29.94 -19.76 11.15
N LEU A 638 31.15 -19.83 11.73
CA LEU A 638 31.73 -18.76 12.54
C LEU A 638 32.85 -18.07 11.75
N ILE A 639 32.71 -16.77 11.54
CA ILE A 639 33.66 -15.94 10.78
C ILE A 639 34.63 -15.26 11.75
N LYS A 640 35.89 -15.10 11.35
CA LYS A 640 36.88 -14.29 12.08
C LYS A 640 36.67 -12.79 11.80
N PRO A 641 36.84 -11.89 12.78
CA PRO A 641 37.05 -10.48 12.49
C PRO A 641 38.26 -10.34 11.55
N TRP A 642 38.17 -9.46 10.56
CA TRP A 642 39.30 -9.14 9.70
C TRP A 642 40.32 -8.35 10.53
N GLU A 643 41.41 -8.98 10.93
CA GLU A 643 42.63 -8.30 11.39
C GLU A 643 43.46 -8.09 10.12
N GLY A 644 43.52 -6.86 9.61
CA GLY A 644 44.37 -6.54 8.45
C GLY A 644 45.85 -6.82 8.77
N GLU A 645 46.59 -7.33 7.79
CA GLU A 645 48.06 -7.41 7.86
C GLU A 645 48.71 -6.04 7.82
#